data_AF-A0A7R9ZAW1-F1
#
_entry.id   AF-A0A7R9ZAW1-F1
#
_cell.length_a   1.000
_cell.length_b   1.000
_cell.length_c   1.000
_cell.angle_alpha   90.00
_cell.angle_beta   90.00
_cell.angle_gamma   90.00
#
_symmetry.space_group_name_H-M   'P 1'
#
loop_
_entity.id
_entity.type
_entity.pdbx_description
1 polymer ?
#
loop_
_entity_poly.entity_id
_entity_poly.type
_entity_poly.pdbx_seq_one_letter_code
_entity_poly.pdbx_strand_id
1 'polypeptide(L)'
;MSISDLSLKKPHALVVLLLLGLQVVDSDEASCGEGTIFDGTSDTCVCDNASCNTSSSPTSHAEAYGLVYVAGLFDTVNFDWGRELFDFTVGLINDKTDGWFDDILDDGTTLVTVVEDAGCDPKVALPAYWDLKTEWGHPLHGVVGCRCSSASTAVARVAALEGVPVVSPASSSARLSDAEEFSSFFRLVGPDDERGQVGGLINLLRTMGWDRVTVLQTDTAYTSDLATSFGNAWVGYHESDETTGATSWTGEVAYSHTIGLNADGSLDEDSARTALASVPTSEPRINSRVIVLLAHDQHAYPLLRLAQESNFQPDTIWVGTAAWAGRTPPQEQGLLPTGYIGLEPFRNQDAVYQDFLARLQGEQAIQGREVMSELPDYAAETMHDSLIALTMALSRVKPEDRDNGEKVLSALRDVSFSGLSGPVSFTAEGDRANPRYGIVNWQNGEWKEVGEASPNLNGTSVRLSEICWAESGCGLPAAPSEKYPVPPPKLPVWVWVVIPVCIVVAMALGFRYWRSHKKKNMLKEEMKQMKGIDSELADLEEKVKQAKKRQASLIQQRAGLQETPSTWSDSTEMLVEVFPDNDEYWDVCGKLRETMDDAWITKVWRIQNHPLWNYYNFHKNRLSTNGIDHNERSVWHGTSSLDPGIIYNDQQDGFMMQFSQRGFWGRGIYFALKSSYSHSYSFRPRGSAPTERPEGSGDEREMFLAKLLVGNEIMMDRDKSSSAAAECRDLTVPPTDPATNQKYNTVTGYTAGSQVWIVYENGRAYPDYLVRYYRGSRNHKKTPFETKEEAMKAKEVQPEQPVAAGRSWSWFRDDAAADQAEQGLSSSVTFTKGSGAPSDAAVWEYLDATGKWKRYDAASQGKIENVYQQFSAGSSPVSTLQIKSGEWRYEIDVDSMKQTNIEHSNRTKRKIRRRQV
;
A
#
# COMPACT_ATOMS: atom_id res chain seq x y z
N MET A 1 -3.82 -51.01 -55.11
CA MET A 1 -3.97 -52.46 -54.89
C MET A 1 -2.76 -52.94 -54.09
N SER A 2 -3.01 -53.69 -53.01
CA SER A 2 -2.10 -54.33 -52.05
C SER A 2 -1.37 -53.46 -51.00
N ILE A 3 -1.74 -53.74 -49.76
CA ILE A 3 -1.17 -53.34 -48.47
C ILE A 3 -0.38 -54.54 -47.95
N SER A 4 0.83 -54.35 -47.41
CA SER A 4 1.42 -55.13 -46.30
C SER A 4 2.92 -54.80 -46.14
N ASP A 5 3.32 -53.99 -45.16
CA ASP A 5 3.73 -54.51 -43.85
C ASP A 5 4.26 -53.40 -42.91
N LEU A 6 3.61 -53.33 -41.73
CA LEU A 6 4.10 -53.13 -40.35
C LEU A 6 5.38 -52.29 -40.11
N SER A 7 5.53 -51.46 -39.06
CA SER A 7 4.85 -51.34 -37.76
C SER A 7 5.51 -50.15 -37.03
N LEU A 8 4.78 -49.07 -36.69
CA LEU A 8 4.15 -48.78 -35.39
C LEU A 8 5.06 -48.20 -34.28
N LYS A 9 4.77 -46.94 -33.91
CA LYS A 9 4.34 -46.40 -32.58
C LYS A 9 4.80 -44.93 -32.44
N LYS A 10 4.02 -43.93 -32.01
CA LYS A 10 2.58 -43.71 -31.80
C LYS A 10 2.42 -42.17 -31.56
N PRO A 11 1.42 -41.49 -32.15
CA PRO A 11 1.03 -40.12 -31.82
C PRO A 11 -0.23 -40.13 -30.94
N HIS A 12 -0.35 -39.29 -29.91
CA HIS A 12 -1.64 -38.94 -29.28
C HIS A 12 -1.57 -37.49 -28.74
N ALA A 13 -1.80 -36.53 -29.63
CA ALA A 13 -2.25 -35.18 -29.32
C ALA A 13 -3.34 -34.83 -30.35
N LEU A 14 -4.51 -35.47 -30.20
CA LEU A 14 -5.67 -35.18 -31.07
C LEU A 14 -6.99 -35.51 -30.36
N VAL A 15 -7.24 -34.95 -29.17
CA VAL A 15 -8.59 -34.97 -28.53
C VAL A 15 -8.89 -33.70 -27.70
N VAL A 16 -8.42 -32.50 -28.08
CA VAL A 16 -8.87 -31.26 -27.37
C VAL A 16 -9.05 -30.04 -28.29
N LEU A 17 -9.60 -30.22 -29.50
CA LEU A 17 -9.97 -29.09 -30.36
C LEU A 17 -11.34 -29.35 -31.02
N LEU A 18 -12.34 -29.65 -30.20
CA LEU A 18 -13.72 -29.88 -30.65
C LEU A 18 -14.79 -29.26 -29.74
N LEU A 19 -14.47 -28.16 -29.03
CA LEU A 19 -15.43 -27.45 -28.16
C LEU A 19 -15.37 -25.91 -28.25
N LEU A 20 -15.01 -25.35 -29.41
CA LEU A 20 -15.25 -23.92 -29.68
C LEU A 20 -15.86 -23.79 -31.08
N GLY A 21 -17.19 -23.61 -31.12
CA GLY A 21 -17.97 -23.51 -32.34
C GLY A 21 -17.73 -22.20 -33.09
N LEU A 22 -16.92 -22.26 -34.14
CA LEU A 22 -16.85 -21.23 -35.19
C LEU A 22 -17.27 -21.87 -36.52
N GLN A 23 -18.26 -21.24 -37.18
CA GLN A 23 -18.69 -21.61 -38.53
C GLN A 23 -17.59 -21.26 -39.54
N VAL A 24 -17.27 -22.23 -40.39
CA VAL A 24 -16.54 -22.02 -41.65
C VAL A 24 -17.53 -21.51 -42.69
N VAL A 25 -17.26 -20.35 -43.28
CA VAL A 25 -17.88 -19.90 -44.53
C VAL A 25 -16.88 -20.20 -45.64
N ASP A 26 -17.33 -20.96 -46.65
CA ASP A 26 -16.56 -21.34 -47.83
C ASP A 26 -16.16 -20.10 -48.66
N SER A 27 -14.92 -20.11 -49.10
CA SER A 27 -14.30 -19.17 -50.04
C SER A 27 -14.58 -19.58 -51.48
N ASP A 28 -15.06 -18.65 -52.32
CA ASP A 28 -14.72 -18.57 -53.75
C ASP A 28 -15.31 -17.28 -54.36
N GLU A 29 -14.51 -16.21 -54.35
CA GLU A 29 -14.42 -15.14 -55.38
C GLU A 29 -13.48 -14.03 -54.85
N ALA A 30 -12.26 -13.96 -55.40
CA ALA A 30 -11.29 -12.90 -55.05
C ALA A 30 -11.66 -11.60 -55.77
N SER A 31 -12.00 -10.57 -55.01
CA SER A 31 -12.18 -9.18 -55.49
C SER A 31 -11.07 -8.32 -54.90
N CYS A 32 -10.24 -7.69 -55.73
CA CYS A 32 -9.30 -6.67 -55.29
C CYS A 32 -10.07 -5.41 -54.81
N GLY A 33 -9.60 -4.76 -53.74
CA GLY A 33 -10.18 -3.53 -53.21
C GLY A 33 -9.91 -2.30 -54.10
N GLU A 34 -10.68 -1.21 -53.90
CA GLU A 34 -10.55 0.03 -54.67
C GLU A 34 -9.09 0.53 -54.73
N GLY A 35 -8.57 0.71 -55.95
CA GLY A 35 -7.19 1.19 -56.21
C GLY A 35 -6.18 0.14 -56.68
N THR A 36 -6.59 -1.13 -56.85
CA THR A 36 -5.71 -2.22 -57.31
C THR A 36 -6.30 -3.02 -58.46
N ILE A 37 -5.46 -3.53 -59.36
CA ILE A 37 -5.83 -4.31 -60.55
C ILE A 37 -5.19 -5.71 -60.47
N PHE A 38 -5.93 -6.74 -60.85
CA PHE A 38 -5.47 -8.13 -60.83
C PHE A 38 -4.44 -8.36 -61.95
N ASP A 39 -3.21 -8.75 -61.60
CA ASP A 39 -2.20 -9.18 -62.56
C ASP A 39 -2.34 -10.69 -62.82
N GLY A 40 -2.94 -11.03 -63.96
CA GLY A 40 -3.26 -12.40 -64.36
C GLY A 40 -2.06 -13.31 -64.68
N THR A 41 -0.83 -12.90 -64.34
CA THR A 41 0.37 -13.74 -64.47
C THR A 41 0.97 -14.18 -63.13
N SER A 42 0.55 -13.58 -62.00
CA SER A 42 1.13 -13.81 -60.68
C SER A 42 0.11 -14.11 -59.57
N ASP A 43 -1.20 -14.14 -59.86
CA ASP A 43 -2.29 -14.28 -58.86
C ASP A 43 -2.20 -13.26 -57.71
N THR A 44 -1.78 -12.01 -58.01
CA THR A 44 -1.70 -10.92 -57.03
C THR A 44 -2.35 -9.61 -57.56
N CYS A 45 -2.89 -8.80 -56.64
CA CYS A 45 -3.42 -7.46 -56.94
C CYS A 45 -2.28 -6.43 -56.91
N VAL A 46 -2.16 -5.56 -57.92
CA VAL A 46 -1.09 -4.54 -58.04
C VAL A 46 -1.70 -3.13 -58.17
N CYS A 47 -1.13 -2.14 -57.48
CA CYS A 47 -1.61 -0.74 -57.45
C CYS A 47 -1.28 0.05 -58.73
N ASP A 48 -2.17 0.94 -59.15
CA ASP A 48 -1.94 1.89 -60.26
C ASP A 48 -1.61 3.30 -59.71
N ASN A 49 -0.33 3.66 -59.80
CA ASN A 49 0.30 4.99 -59.72
C ASN A 49 0.23 5.91 -58.46
N ALA A 50 1.43 6.43 -58.15
CA ALA A 50 1.85 7.71 -57.57
C ALA A 50 1.42 8.16 -56.15
N SER A 51 0.56 7.47 -55.39
CA SER A 51 0.21 7.88 -54.01
C SER A 51 0.60 6.91 -52.89
N CYS A 52 1.33 5.83 -53.18
CA CYS A 52 1.90 4.93 -52.17
C CYS A 52 3.42 5.07 -52.10
N ASN A 53 3.92 6.10 -51.42
CA ASN A 53 5.36 6.19 -51.15
C ASN A 53 5.64 6.88 -49.81
N THR A 54 5.19 6.27 -48.70
CA THR A 54 5.76 6.47 -47.35
C THR A 54 5.47 5.25 -46.46
N SER A 55 5.97 4.08 -46.82
CA SER A 55 6.25 2.97 -45.87
C SER A 55 6.91 1.81 -46.61
N SER A 56 8.19 1.95 -46.97
CA SER A 56 9.01 0.80 -47.35
C SER A 56 9.87 0.41 -46.15
N SER A 57 9.64 -0.78 -45.59
CA SER A 57 10.60 -1.42 -44.69
C SER A 57 11.95 -1.55 -45.42
N PRO A 58 13.08 -1.19 -44.80
CA PRO A 58 14.38 -1.19 -45.47
C PRO A 58 14.78 -2.62 -45.83
N THR A 59 15.16 -2.83 -47.09
CA THR A 59 15.43 -4.16 -47.67
C THR A 59 16.92 -4.53 -47.65
N SER A 60 17.76 -3.74 -46.97
CA SER A 60 19.18 -4.03 -46.80
C SER A 60 19.68 -3.80 -45.37
N HIS A 61 20.59 -4.66 -44.90
CA HIS A 61 21.26 -4.52 -43.59
C HIS A 61 22.03 -3.19 -43.44
N ALA A 62 22.38 -2.50 -44.53
CA ALA A 62 23.10 -1.23 -44.48
C ALA A 62 22.18 -0.01 -44.20
N GLU A 63 20.91 -0.07 -44.58
CA GLU A 63 19.90 0.98 -44.30
C GLU A 63 19.41 0.94 -42.85
N ALA A 64 19.44 -0.23 -42.20
CA ALA A 64 18.98 -0.42 -40.81
C ALA A 64 19.84 0.33 -39.78
N TYR A 65 21.12 0.59 -40.06
CA TYR A 65 22.04 1.27 -39.11
C TYR A 65 21.81 2.79 -39.01
N GLY A 66 21.07 3.38 -39.94
CA GLY A 66 20.67 4.79 -39.90
C GLY A 66 19.39 5.04 -39.11
N LEU A 67 18.72 4.02 -38.56
CA LEU A 67 17.45 4.19 -37.84
C LEU A 67 17.62 3.93 -36.35
N VAL A 68 17.01 4.77 -35.53
CA VAL A 68 17.00 4.62 -34.06
C VAL A 68 15.56 4.48 -33.58
N TYR A 69 15.20 3.30 -33.09
CA TYR A 69 13.85 2.96 -32.62
C TYR A 69 13.65 3.28 -31.14
N VAL A 70 12.87 4.32 -30.83
CA VAL A 70 12.47 4.69 -29.46
C VAL A 70 10.96 4.77 -29.37
N ALA A 71 10.36 4.02 -28.45
CA ALA A 71 8.92 4.02 -28.29
C ALA A 71 8.44 4.98 -27.18
N GLY A 72 7.21 5.47 -27.31
CA GLY A 72 6.49 6.20 -26.26
C GLY A 72 5.38 5.36 -25.65
N LEU A 73 5.29 5.31 -24.33
CA LEU A 73 4.18 4.68 -23.59
C LEU A 73 3.54 5.72 -22.68
N PHE A 74 2.42 6.29 -23.13
CA PHE A 74 1.74 7.39 -22.44
C PHE A 74 0.25 7.10 -22.30
N ASP A 75 -0.41 7.69 -21.31
CA ASP A 75 -1.87 7.70 -21.27
C ASP A 75 -2.35 8.77 -22.26
N THR A 76 -2.73 8.33 -23.45
CA THR A 76 -3.07 9.22 -24.57
C THR A 76 -4.51 9.73 -24.50
N VAL A 77 -5.30 9.23 -23.56
CA VAL A 77 -6.71 9.61 -23.39
C VAL A 77 -6.84 10.74 -22.38
N ASN A 78 -6.19 10.62 -21.22
CA ASN A 78 -6.26 11.64 -20.17
C ASN A 78 -5.21 12.76 -20.35
N PHE A 79 -4.18 12.53 -21.16
CA PHE A 79 -3.13 13.50 -21.49
C PHE A 79 -2.96 13.56 -23.02
N ASP A 80 -3.99 14.08 -23.69
CA ASP A 80 -4.07 14.20 -25.16
C ASP A 80 -2.91 15.00 -25.78
N TRP A 81 -2.33 15.94 -25.02
CA TRP A 81 -1.11 16.67 -25.39
C TRP A 81 0.15 15.79 -25.46
N GLY A 82 0.16 14.61 -24.84
CA GLY A 82 1.36 13.77 -24.70
C GLY A 82 1.92 13.30 -26.04
N ARG A 83 1.05 12.85 -26.95
CA ARG A 83 1.47 12.41 -28.29
C ARG A 83 1.99 13.58 -29.13
N GLU A 84 1.28 14.71 -29.13
CA GLU A 84 1.66 15.90 -29.87
C GLU A 84 3.06 16.40 -29.49
N LEU A 85 3.33 16.55 -28.19
CA LEU A 85 4.62 17.06 -27.71
C LEU A 85 5.77 16.08 -27.95
N PHE A 86 5.49 14.78 -27.86
CA PHE A 86 6.44 13.73 -28.18
C PHE A 86 6.82 13.77 -29.66
N ASP A 87 5.83 13.78 -30.56
CA ASP A 87 6.04 13.84 -32.01
C ASP A 87 6.74 15.14 -32.43
N PHE A 88 6.39 16.28 -31.81
CA PHE A 88 7.07 17.55 -32.04
C PHE A 88 8.55 17.48 -31.65
N THR A 89 8.87 16.88 -30.49
CA THR A 89 10.26 16.70 -30.05
C THR A 89 11.04 15.80 -31.00
N VAL A 90 10.43 14.72 -31.51
CA VAL A 90 11.03 13.85 -32.53
C VAL A 90 11.32 14.63 -33.81
N GLY A 91 10.39 15.51 -34.22
CA GLY A 91 10.56 16.41 -35.36
C GLY A 91 11.79 17.31 -35.20
N LEU A 92 11.95 17.95 -34.04
CA LEU A 92 13.13 18.78 -33.75
C LEU A 92 14.43 17.97 -33.79
N ILE A 93 14.48 16.78 -33.18
CA ILE A 93 15.68 15.93 -33.19
C ILE A 93 16.10 15.52 -34.61
N ASN A 94 15.12 15.29 -35.48
CA ASN A 94 15.33 14.84 -36.85
C ASN A 94 15.63 16.00 -37.82
N ASP A 95 15.20 17.22 -37.53
CA ASP A 95 15.59 18.40 -38.30
C ASP A 95 17.02 18.81 -37.92
N LYS A 96 17.94 18.70 -38.88
CA LYS A 96 19.37 19.02 -38.68
C LYS A 96 19.72 20.46 -39.04
N THR A 97 18.72 21.33 -39.18
CA THR A 97 18.89 22.68 -39.72
C THR A 97 18.30 23.79 -38.86
N ASP A 98 17.61 23.44 -37.78
CA ASP A 98 16.88 24.39 -36.95
C ASP A 98 17.69 24.87 -35.73
N GLY A 99 18.89 24.32 -35.52
CA GLY A 99 19.81 24.63 -34.43
C GLY A 99 19.41 24.03 -33.09
N TRP A 100 18.42 23.13 -33.05
CA TRP A 100 17.92 22.48 -31.84
C TRP A 100 18.43 21.05 -31.72
N PHE A 101 19.51 20.86 -30.97
CA PHE A 101 20.14 19.54 -30.79
C PHE A 101 20.49 18.85 -32.13
N ASP A 102 20.77 19.60 -33.20
CA ASP A 102 21.10 19.06 -34.53
C ASP A 102 22.19 17.98 -34.46
N ASP A 103 23.23 18.22 -33.65
CA ASP A 103 24.38 17.33 -33.46
C ASP A 103 24.11 16.11 -32.56
N ILE A 104 22.88 15.92 -32.04
CA ILE A 104 22.58 14.81 -31.11
C ILE A 104 22.61 13.44 -31.79
N LEU A 105 22.33 13.36 -33.09
CA LEU A 105 22.44 12.14 -33.87
C LEU A 105 23.29 12.43 -35.12
N ASP A 106 24.13 11.48 -35.50
CA ASP A 106 25.02 11.60 -36.66
C ASP A 106 24.24 11.87 -37.96
N ASP A 107 24.87 12.59 -38.90
CA ASP A 107 24.31 12.84 -40.24
C ASP A 107 23.89 11.53 -40.93
N GLY A 108 22.63 11.47 -41.34
CA GLY A 108 22.02 10.27 -41.94
C GLY A 108 21.41 9.28 -40.93
N THR A 109 21.41 9.61 -39.63
CA THR A 109 20.65 8.89 -38.60
C THR A 109 19.31 9.57 -38.33
N THR A 110 18.22 8.79 -38.33
CA THR A 110 16.86 9.25 -38.06
C THR A 110 16.28 8.54 -36.84
N LEU A 111 15.72 9.32 -35.92
CA LEU A 111 14.91 8.82 -34.82
C LEU A 111 13.52 8.41 -35.33
N VAL A 112 13.16 7.15 -35.11
CA VAL A 112 11.87 6.57 -35.49
C VAL A 112 11.12 6.19 -34.22
N THR A 113 9.87 6.61 -34.13
CA THR A 113 9.08 6.44 -32.92
C THR A 113 7.65 5.97 -33.18
N VAL A 114 7.11 5.24 -32.21
CA VAL A 114 5.72 4.80 -32.14
C VAL A 114 5.29 5.05 -30.71
N VAL A 115 4.09 5.57 -30.58
CA VAL A 115 3.47 5.83 -29.29
C VAL A 115 2.30 4.88 -29.14
N GLU A 116 2.23 4.22 -28.00
CA GLU A 116 1.12 3.36 -27.61
C GLU A 116 0.45 3.86 -26.32
N ASP A 117 -0.83 3.52 -26.16
CA ASP A 117 -1.61 3.93 -24.99
C ASP A 117 -1.33 3.01 -23.80
N ALA A 118 -0.78 3.58 -22.72
CA ALA A 118 -0.52 2.87 -21.47
C ALA A 118 -1.71 2.95 -20.49
N GLY A 119 -2.70 3.82 -20.74
CA GLY A 119 -3.93 3.96 -19.94
C GLY A 119 -3.74 4.19 -18.44
N CYS A 120 -2.52 4.57 -17.99
CA CYS A 120 -2.13 4.66 -16.58
C CYS A 120 -2.39 3.35 -15.76
N ASP A 121 -2.60 2.21 -16.42
CA ASP A 121 -2.96 0.92 -15.81
C ASP A 121 -2.00 -0.19 -16.31
N PRO A 122 -1.38 -0.98 -15.41
CA PRO A 122 -0.59 -2.15 -15.77
C PRO A 122 -1.23 -3.09 -16.81
N LYS A 123 -2.56 -3.25 -16.76
CA LYS A 123 -3.31 -4.14 -17.67
C LYS A 123 -3.39 -3.64 -19.10
N VAL A 124 -3.21 -2.34 -19.30
CA VAL A 124 -3.20 -1.68 -20.61
C VAL A 124 -1.76 -1.51 -21.06
N ALA A 125 -0.88 -1.04 -20.17
CA ALA A 125 0.51 -0.76 -20.46
C ALA A 125 1.34 -1.99 -20.89
N LEU A 126 1.08 -3.18 -20.33
CA LEU A 126 1.83 -4.39 -20.69
C LEU A 126 1.51 -4.88 -22.12
N PRO A 127 0.23 -5.07 -22.51
CA PRO A 127 -0.14 -5.30 -23.90
C PRO A 127 0.46 -4.26 -24.86
N ALA A 128 0.31 -2.97 -24.55
CA ALA A 128 0.88 -1.88 -25.34
C ALA A 128 2.40 -2.00 -25.54
N TYR A 129 3.15 -2.37 -24.48
CA TYR A 129 4.59 -2.63 -24.59
C TYR A 129 4.92 -3.77 -25.57
N TRP A 130 4.12 -4.84 -25.57
CA TRP A 130 4.31 -5.94 -26.53
C TRP A 130 3.87 -5.58 -27.95
N ASP A 131 2.82 -4.77 -28.09
CA ASP A 131 2.32 -4.32 -29.40
C ASP A 131 3.38 -3.47 -30.13
N LEU A 132 4.06 -2.56 -29.41
CA LEU A 132 5.21 -1.79 -29.90
C LEU A 132 6.29 -2.67 -30.56
N LYS A 133 6.51 -3.86 -30.02
CA LYS A 133 7.48 -4.82 -30.55
C LYS A 133 7.00 -5.50 -31.82
N THR A 134 5.72 -5.78 -31.92
CA THR A 134 5.14 -6.46 -33.09
C THR A 134 5.02 -5.54 -34.29
N GLU A 135 4.81 -4.23 -34.07
CA GLU A 135 4.61 -3.26 -35.14
C GLU A 135 5.88 -3.00 -35.96
N TRP A 136 7.07 -3.01 -35.33
CA TRP A 136 8.32 -2.66 -36.00
C TRP A 136 9.09 -3.79 -36.64
N GLY A 137 8.92 -5.03 -36.17
CA GLY A 137 9.74 -6.15 -36.63
C GLY A 137 11.25 -6.00 -36.31
N HIS A 138 11.63 -5.01 -35.48
CA HIS A 138 12.98 -4.72 -35.03
C HIS A 138 13.02 -4.55 -33.50
N PRO A 139 14.16 -4.80 -32.84
CA PRO A 139 14.30 -4.56 -31.40
C PRO A 139 14.09 -3.09 -31.02
N LEU A 140 13.44 -2.84 -29.87
CA LEU A 140 13.34 -1.51 -29.28
C LEU A 140 14.70 -1.11 -28.70
N HIS A 141 15.25 0.04 -29.08
CA HIS A 141 16.46 0.56 -28.45
C HIS A 141 16.19 1.25 -27.11
N GLY A 142 14.95 1.68 -26.87
CA GLY A 142 14.51 2.20 -25.59
C GLY A 142 13.06 2.69 -25.62
N VAL A 143 12.55 3.01 -24.43
CA VAL A 143 11.17 3.44 -24.21
C VAL A 143 11.15 4.69 -23.35
N VAL A 144 10.33 5.67 -23.73
CA VAL A 144 9.96 6.80 -22.88
C VAL A 144 8.58 6.53 -22.30
N GLY A 145 8.49 6.39 -20.98
CA GLY A 145 7.25 6.02 -20.30
C GLY A 145 7.49 5.18 -19.03
N CYS A 146 6.47 4.82 -18.26
CA CYS A 146 5.12 5.38 -18.31
C CYS A 146 5.04 6.63 -17.40
N ARG A 147 3.93 7.38 -17.49
CA ARG A 147 3.67 8.48 -16.55
C ARG A 147 3.40 7.95 -15.13
N CYS A 148 2.46 7.02 -15.01
CA CYS A 148 1.98 6.52 -13.72
C CYS A 148 2.86 5.40 -13.16
N SER A 149 3.19 5.48 -11.86
CA SER A 149 4.10 4.53 -11.21
C SER A 149 3.63 3.08 -11.27
N SER A 150 2.32 2.82 -11.21
CA SER A 150 1.74 1.48 -11.36
C SER A 150 2.08 0.86 -12.72
N ALA A 151 1.79 1.59 -13.81
CA ALA A 151 2.09 1.18 -15.17
C ALA A 151 3.61 1.03 -15.39
N SER A 152 4.41 1.99 -14.93
CA SER A 152 5.87 1.95 -15.03
C SER A 152 6.46 0.75 -14.31
N THR A 153 5.94 0.38 -13.12
CA THR A 153 6.40 -0.80 -12.38
C THR A 153 6.23 -2.07 -13.21
N ALA A 154 5.08 -2.23 -13.88
CA ALA A 154 4.81 -3.41 -14.70
C ALA A 154 5.70 -3.46 -15.95
N VAL A 155 5.81 -2.34 -16.69
CA VAL A 155 6.62 -2.25 -17.91
C VAL A 155 8.11 -2.39 -17.59
N ALA A 156 8.61 -1.71 -16.56
CA ALA A 156 10.02 -1.74 -16.16
C ALA A 156 10.49 -3.16 -15.79
N ARG A 157 9.65 -3.97 -15.12
CA ARG A 157 9.98 -5.38 -14.83
C ARG A 157 10.21 -6.18 -16.10
N VAL A 158 9.36 -6.00 -17.12
CA VAL A 158 9.50 -6.72 -18.40
C VAL A 158 10.68 -6.18 -19.19
N ALA A 159 10.83 -4.87 -19.28
CA ALA A 159 11.92 -4.22 -19.99
C ALA A 159 13.30 -4.57 -19.40
N ALA A 160 13.41 -4.70 -18.07
CA ALA A 160 14.63 -5.11 -17.38
C ALA A 160 15.07 -6.53 -17.75
N LEU A 161 14.12 -7.45 -17.97
CA LEU A 161 14.43 -8.81 -18.45
C LEU A 161 14.98 -8.81 -19.88
N GLU A 162 14.58 -7.82 -20.68
CA GLU A 162 14.99 -7.67 -22.08
C GLU A 162 16.20 -6.74 -22.25
N GLY A 163 16.65 -6.11 -21.16
CA GLY A 163 17.69 -5.09 -21.20
C GLY A 163 17.27 -3.77 -21.86
N VAL A 164 15.97 -3.56 -22.13
CA VAL A 164 15.47 -2.36 -22.81
C VAL A 164 15.45 -1.19 -21.82
N PRO A 165 16.17 -0.08 -22.09
CA PRO A 165 16.10 1.11 -21.25
C PRO A 165 14.70 1.72 -21.24
N VAL A 166 14.20 2.06 -20.06
CA VAL A 166 12.92 2.76 -19.88
C VAL A 166 13.19 4.06 -19.13
N VAL A 167 12.86 5.19 -19.74
CA VAL A 167 13.02 6.52 -19.14
C VAL A 167 11.63 7.12 -18.86
N SER A 168 11.21 7.11 -17.60
CA SER A 168 9.92 7.63 -17.19
C SER A 168 9.94 9.15 -17.01
N PRO A 169 8.95 9.88 -17.55
CA PRO A 169 8.86 11.32 -17.33
C PRO A 169 8.32 11.68 -15.94
N ALA A 170 7.57 10.82 -15.25
CA ALA A 170 6.77 11.26 -14.10
C ALA A 170 6.58 10.23 -12.96
N SER A 171 7.06 9.00 -13.09
CA SER A 171 6.84 7.98 -12.07
C SER A 171 7.73 8.19 -10.84
N SER A 172 7.14 8.66 -9.74
CA SER A 172 7.85 9.09 -8.54
C SER A 172 7.96 8.03 -7.43
N SER A 173 7.24 6.89 -7.52
CA SER A 173 7.30 5.85 -6.47
C SER A 173 8.74 5.46 -6.11
N ALA A 174 9.06 5.46 -4.82
CA ALA A 174 10.40 5.10 -4.32
C ALA A 174 10.81 3.66 -4.66
N ARG A 175 9.84 2.75 -4.89
CA ARG A 175 10.09 1.35 -5.26
C ARG A 175 10.86 1.22 -6.57
N LEU A 176 10.62 2.13 -7.52
CA LEU A 176 11.29 2.14 -8.82
C LEU A 176 12.80 2.46 -8.75
N SER A 177 13.31 2.88 -7.57
CA SER A 177 14.74 3.04 -7.32
C SER A 177 15.46 1.71 -7.02
N ASP A 178 14.75 0.59 -6.90
CA ASP A 178 15.40 -0.71 -6.72
C ASP A 178 16.07 -1.12 -8.04
N ALA A 179 17.36 -0.79 -8.17
CA ALA A 179 18.14 -1.08 -9.37
C ALA A 179 18.40 -2.58 -9.58
N GLU A 180 18.09 -3.45 -8.61
CA GLU A 180 18.15 -4.91 -8.79
C GLU A 180 16.88 -5.39 -9.50
N GLU A 181 15.71 -4.89 -9.10
CA GLU A 181 14.42 -5.23 -9.69
C GLU A 181 14.17 -4.49 -11.03
N PHE A 182 14.52 -3.21 -11.09
CA PHE A 182 14.26 -2.29 -12.20
C PHE A 182 15.56 -1.83 -12.85
N SER A 183 16.45 -2.78 -13.17
CA SER A 183 17.82 -2.51 -13.62
C SER A 183 17.96 -1.69 -14.91
N SER A 184 16.91 -1.61 -15.73
CA SER A 184 16.85 -0.81 -16.95
C SER A 184 16.00 0.47 -16.83
N PHE A 185 15.52 0.79 -15.63
CA PHE A 185 14.62 1.92 -15.39
C PHE A 185 15.37 3.20 -14.99
N PHE A 186 14.96 4.31 -15.58
CA PHE A 186 15.43 5.66 -15.33
C PHE A 186 14.23 6.59 -15.21
N ARG A 187 14.40 7.74 -14.56
CA ARG A 187 13.34 8.74 -14.49
C ARG A 187 13.84 10.18 -14.35
N LEU A 188 13.03 11.11 -14.86
CA LEU A 188 13.30 12.56 -14.84
C LEU A 188 12.66 13.29 -13.64
N VAL A 189 12.11 12.53 -12.69
CA VAL A 189 11.57 13.04 -11.42
C VAL A 189 12.28 12.41 -10.24
N GLY A 190 12.26 13.10 -9.10
CA GLY A 190 12.81 12.56 -7.85
C GLY A 190 11.89 11.51 -7.21
N PRO A 191 12.44 10.55 -6.44
CA PRO A 191 11.66 9.60 -5.66
C PRO A 191 10.76 10.29 -4.62
N ASP A 192 9.67 9.63 -4.25
CA ASP A 192 8.78 10.00 -3.12
C ASP A 192 9.37 9.64 -1.74
N ASP A 193 10.70 9.69 -1.58
CA ASP A 193 11.40 9.43 -0.32
C ASP A 193 12.36 10.59 0.04
N GLU A 194 13.21 10.38 1.04
CA GLU A 194 14.15 11.39 1.55
C GLU A 194 15.14 11.90 0.50
N ARG A 195 15.37 11.15 -0.58
CA ARG A 195 16.23 11.53 -1.71
C ARG A 195 15.51 12.43 -2.71
N GLY A 196 14.20 12.64 -2.56
CA GLY A 196 13.37 13.49 -3.41
C GLY A 196 12.33 14.27 -2.61
N GLN A 197 11.05 13.98 -2.81
CA GLN A 197 9.95 14.83 -2.36
C GLN A 197 9.90 14.99 -0.84
N VAL A 198 10.14 13.89 -0.09
CA VAL A 198 10.15 13.94 1.38
C VAL A 198 11.32 14.77 1.87
N GLY A 199 12.50 14.64 1.26
CA GLY A 199 13.67 15.47 1.59
C GLY A 199 13.41 16.96 1.38
N GLY A 200 12.82 17.31 0.23
CA GLY A 200 12.38 18.68 -0.04
C GLY A 200 11.36 19.19 0.96
N LEU A 201 10.40 18.35 1.37
CA LEU A 201 9.35 18.71 2.33
C LEU A 201 9.95 18.96 3.72
N ILE A 202 10.87 18.10 4.16
CA ILE A 202 11.57 18.27 5.43
C ILE A 202 12.38 19.58 5.42
N ASN A 203 13.10 19.86 4.34
CA ASN A 203 13.89 21.09 4.25
C ASN A 203 13.02 22.35 4.18
N LEU A 204 11.83 22.29 3.57
CA LEU A 204 10.83 23.35 3.65
C LEU A 204 10.45 23.61 5.12
N LEU A 205 10.03 22.58 5.87
CA LEU A 205 9.62 22.71 7.27
C LEU A 205 10.77 23.25 8.15
N ARG A 206 11.99 22.75 7.94
CA ARG A 206 13.19 23.20 8.66
C ARG A 206 13.54 24.66 8.36
N THR A 207 13.41 25.09 7.10
CA THR A 207 13.65 26.48 6.70
C THR A 207 12.66 27.45 7.34
N MET A 208 11.44 26.98 7.62
CA MET A 208 10.43 27.74 8.37
C MET A 208 10.69 27.77 9.90
N GLY A 209 11.64 26.97 10.39
CA GLY A 209 11.92 26.83 11.82
C GLY A 209 10.89 26.00 12.58
N TRP A 210 10.09 25.20 11.88
CA TRP A 210 9.08 24.35 12.50
C TRP A 210 9.67 23.00 12.89
N ASP A 211 9.39 22.56 14.11
CA ASP A 211 9.87 21.28 14.68
C ASP A 211 8.72 20.29 14.95
N ARG A 212 7.46 20.75 14.86
CA ARG A 212 6.28 19.97 15.19
C ARG A 212 5.20 20.15 14.15
N VAL A 213 4.65 19.03 13.66
CA VAL A 213 3.58 19.02 12.66
C VAL A 213 2.48 18.04 13.05
N THR A 214 1.28 18.27 12.51
CA THR A 214 0.22 17.26 12.44
C THR A 214 0.25 16.65 11.04
N VAL A 215 0.07 15.34 10.91
CA VAL A 215 0.05 14.63 9.62
C VAL A 215 -1.34 14.09 9.35
N LEU A 216 -1.98 14.54 8.27
CA LEU A 216 -3.20 13.93 7.77
C LEU A 216 -2.89 13.23 6.46
N GLN A 217 -3.26 11.96 6.35
CA GLN A 217 -3.04 11.18 5.13
C GLN A 217 -4.34 10.53 4.66
N THR A 218 -4.50 10.33 3.36
CA THR A 218 -5.57 9.49 2.80
C THR A 218 -5.16 8.02 2.78
N ASP A 219 -6.12 7.10 2.74
CA ASP A 219 -5.86 5.65 2.70
C ASP A 219 -5.56 5.16 1.27
N THR A 220 -4.41 5.54 0.72
CA THR A 220 -3.88 4.98 -0.54
C THR A 220 -2.46 4.43 -0.33
N ALA A 221 -2.04 3.52 -1.22
CA ALA A 221 -0.68 2.99 -1.18
C ALA A 221 0.38 4.10 -1.34
N TYR A 222 0.14 5.06 -2.24
CA TYR A 222 1.02 6.21 -2.47
C TYR A 222 1.20 7.04 -1.19
N THR A 223 0.11 7.44 -0.55
CA THR A 223 0.18 8.29 0.65
C THR A 223 0.69 7.54 1.87
N SER A 224 0.43 6.23 1.97
CA SER A 224 0.97 5.37 3.02
C SER A 224 2.50 5.23 2.92
N ASP A 225 3.03 4.99 1.72
CA ASP A 225 4.48 4.91 1.46
C ASP A 225 5.15 6.27 1.74
N LEU A 226 4.51 7.36 1.31
CA LEU A 226 4.99 8.72 1.54
C LEU A 226 4.99 9.11 3.03
N ALA A 227 3.94 8.76 3.77
CA ALA A 227 3.83 9.02 5.20
C ALA A 227 4.82 8.20 6.01
N THR A 228 5.06 6.96 5.61
CA THR A 228 6.10 6.10 6.21
C THR A 228 7.47 6.73 6.00
N SER A 229 7.78 7.13 4.77
CA SER A 229 9.05 7.78 4.43
C SER A 229 9.22 9.11 5.19
N PHE A 230 8.19 9.94 5.23
CA PHE A 230 8.19 11.18 6.00
C PHE A 230 8.36 10.94 7.49
N GLY A 231 7.61 9.99 8.08
CA GLY A 231 7.71 9.67 9.50
C GLY A 231 9.11 9.19 9.89
N ASN A 232 9.72 8.33 9.08
CA ASN A 232 11.07 7.81 9.29
C ASN A 232 12.14 8.91 9.21
N ALA A 233 12.01 9.83 8.26
CA ALA A 233 12.99 10.90 8.04
C ALA A 233 12.74 12.14 8.92
N TRP A 234 11.52 12.37 9.40
CA TRP A 234 11.16 13.52 10.22
C TRP A 234 11.35 13.27 11.72
N VAL A 235 10.81 12.16 12.24
CA VAL A 235 10.63 11.98 13.69
C VAL A 235 11.96 11.71 14.40
N GLY A 236 12.21 12.44 15.48
CA GLY A 236 13.35 12.22 16.36
C GLY A 236 14.42 13.30 16.26
N TYR A 237 15.55 13.06 16.91
CA TYR A 237 16.69 13.97 16.94
C TYR A 237 17.63 13.68 15.78
N HIS A 238 18.01 14.72 15.05
CA HIS A 238 18.92 14.66 13.90
C HIS A 238 20.18 15.44 14.22
N GLU A 239 21.33 14.76 14.15
CA GLU A 239 22.64 15.37 14.42
C GLU A 239 23.05 16.37 13.33
N SER A 240 23.95 17.28 13.68
CA SER A 240 24.55 18.19 12.72
C SER A 240 25.48 17.42 11.77
N ASP A 241 25.46 17.80 10.51
CA ASP A 241 26.36 17.27 9.49
C ASP A 241 27.28 18.37 8.98
N GLU A 242 28.56 18.29 9.37
CA GLU A 242 29.60 19.25 8.99
C GLU A 242 29.90 19.25 7.48
N THR A 243 29.60 18.14 6.77
CA THR A 243 29.87 18.04 5.33
C THR A 243 28.81 18.74 4.48
N THR A 244 27.56 18.74 4.93
CA THR A 244 26.45 19.43 4.27
C THR A 244 26.19 20.82 4.85
N GLY A 245 26.76 21.13 6.02
CA GLY A 245 26.50 22.37 6.76
C GLY A 245 25.15 22.36 7.51
N ALA A 246 24.51 21.19 7.61
CA ALA A 246 23.22 21.05 8.28
C ALA A 246 23.37 21.13 9.80
N THR A 247 22.59 22.01 10.44
CA THR A 247 22.53 22.11 11.91
C THR A 247 21.62 21.04 12.50
N SER A 248 21.89 20.64 13.76
CA SER A 248 21.06 19.69 14.50
C SER A 248 19.62 20.20 14.65
N TRP A 249 18.65 19.30 14.55
CA TRP A 249 17.23 19.64 14.68
C TRP A 249 16.44 18.46 15.24
N THR A 250 15.16 18.66 15.54
CA THR A 250 14.27 17.61 16.04
C THR A 250 12.93 17.73 15.34
N GLY A 251 12.38 16.61 14.89
CA GLY A 251 11.03 16.56 14.33
C GLY A 251 10.09 15.80 15.27
N GLU A 252 8.90 16.36 15.46
CA GLU A 252 7.80 15.79 16.24
C GLU A 252 6.54 15.71 15.36
N VAL A 253 5.79 14.61 15.49
CA VAL A 253 4.43 14.51 14.98
C VAL A 253 3.47 14.63 16.17
N ALA A 254 2.80 15.78 16.26
CA ALA A 254 1.82 16.09 17.30
C ALA A 254 0.59 15.15 17.24
N TYR A 255 0.14 14.88 16.03
CA TYR A 255 -1.03 14.08 15.74
C TYR A 255 -0.92 13.49 14.34
N SER A 256 -1.41 12.26 14.16
CA SER A 256 -1.52 11.64 12.85
C SER A 256 -2.87 10.94 12.67
N HIS A 257 -3.47 11.05 11.50
CA HIS A 257 -4.70 10.31 11.17
C HIS A 257 -4.72 9.86 9.72
N THR A 258 -5.25 8.65 9.49
CA THR A 258 -5.55 8.13 8.17
C THR A 258 -7.02 8.34 7.86
N ILE A 259 -7.31 9.03 6.77
CA ILE A 259 -8.65 9.32 6.27
C ILE A 259 -9.03 8.23 5.26
N GLY A 260 -10.10 7.51 5.56
CA GLY A 260 -10.63 6.47 4.69
C GLY A 260 -11.15 7.02 3.37
N LEU A 261 -11.25 6.14 2.40
CA LEU A 261 -11.87 6.43 1.10
C LEU A 261 -13.11 5.55 0.90
N ASN A 262 -14.04 6.05 0.11
CA ASN A 262 -15.19 5.28 -0.35
C ASN A 262 -14.74 4.18 -1.32
N ALA A 263 -15.63 3.21 -1.59
CA ALA A 263 -15.32 2.09 -2.49
C ALA A 263 -15.04 2.52 -3.94
N ASP A 264 -15.46 3.71 -4.35
CA ASP A 264 -15.18 4.32 -5.66
C ASP A 264 -13.87 5.13 -5.68
N GLY A 265 -13.13 5.16 -4.57
CA GLY A 265 -11.90 5.92 -4.41
C GLY A 265 -12.10 7.40 -4.08
N SER A 266 -13.33 7.90 -3.95
CA SER A 266 -13.60 9.26 -3.47
C SER A 266 -13.34 9.40 -1.96
N LEU A 267 -13.16 10.63 -1.49
CA LEU A 267 -12.93 10.92 -0.07
C LEU A 267 -14.16 10.50 0.77
N ASP A 268 -13.96 9.71 1.84
CA ASP A 268 -15.00 9.48 2.85
C ASP A 268 -15.12 10.74 3.73
N GLU A 269 -16.17 11.53 3.52
CA GLU A 269 -16.40 12.76 4.26
C GLU A 269 -16.58 12.54 5.76
N ASP A 270 -17.18 11.42 6.19
CA ASP A 270 -17.38 11.14 7.61
C ASP A 270 -16.03 10.79 8.27
N SER A 271 -15.19 10.03 7.57
CA SER A 271 -13.81 9.78 8.00
C SER A 271 -13.01 11.09 8.06
N ALA A 272 -13.12 11.96 7.06
CA ALA A 272 -12.47 13.27 7.03
C ALA A 272 -12.92 14.17 8.19
N ARG A 273 -14.23 14.29 8.44
CA ARG A 273 -14.79 15.05 9.58
C ARG A 273 -14.32 14.48 10.91
N THR A 274 -14.23 13.16 11.01
CA THR A 274 -13.70 12.48 12.20
C THR A 274 -12.22 12.81 12.43
N ALA A 275 -11.41 12.79 11.37
CA ALA A 275 -10.00 13.14 11.43
C ALA A 275 -9.81 14.59 11.93
N LEU A 276 -10.52 15.55 11.34
CA LEU A 276 -10.50 16.95 11.75
C LEU A 276 -10.97 17.13 13.21
N ALA A 277 -12.08 16.49 13.60
CA ALA A 277 -12.61 16.59 14.96
C ALA A 277 -11.69 15.96 16.02
N SER A 278 -10.83 15.03 15.61
CA SER A 278 -9.93 14.28 16.50
C SER A 278 -8.56 14.96 16.70
N VAL A 279 -8.24 15.99 15.92
CA VAL A 279 -7.07 16.84 16.16
C VAL A 279 -7.21 17.47 17.56
N PRO A 280 -6.17 17.49 18.42
CA PRO A 280 -6.24 17.97 19.81
C PRO A 280 -6.33 19.51 19.91
N THR A 281 -7.28 20.11 19.20
CA THR A 281 -7.48 21.56 19.06
C THR A 281 -7.72 22.27 20.40
N SER A 282 -8.24 21.55 21.40
CA SER A 282 -8.49 22.06 22.76
C SER A 282 -7.25 22.10 23.66
N GLU A 283 -6.13 21.49 23.25
CA GLU A 283 -4.89 21.41 24.04
C GLU A 283 -3.70 22.04 23.30
N PRO A 284 -3.48 23.37 23.42
CA PRO A 284 -2.39 24.10 22.75
C PRO A 284 -0.98 23.52 22.95
N ARG A 285 -0.76 22.81 24.06
CA ARG A 285 0.55 22.23 24.42
C ARG A 285 0.97 21.10 23.48
N ILE A 286 0.01 20.31 23.01
CA ILE A 286 0.24 19.13 22.17
C ILE A 286 -0.24 19.33 20.74
N ASN A 287 -1.00 20.40 20.45
CA ASN A 287 -1.46 20.69 19.10
C ASN A 287 -0.41 21.42 18.23
N SER A 288 -0.48 21.20 16.92
CA SER A 288 0.29 21.93 15.91
C SER A 288 -0.63 22.83 15.07
N ARG A 289 -0.14 24.02 14.71
CA ARG A 289 -0.74 24.88 13.66
C ARG A 289 -0.41 24.39 12.26
N VAL A 290 0.70 23.69 12.11
CA VAL A 290 1.17 23.17 10.83
C VAL A 290 0.59 21.79 10.62
N ILE A 291 -0.17 21.61 9.54
CA ILE A 291 -0.71 20.33 9.10
C ILE A 291 -0.09 19.96 7.75
N VAL A 292 0.67 18.87 7.73
CA VAL A 292 1.16 18.24 6.50
C VAL A 292 0.06 17.32 5.97
N LEU A 293 -0.44 17.61 4.77
CA LEU A 293 -1.52 16.87 4.13
C LEU A 293 -0.96 16.00 2.99
N LEU A 294 -0.92 14.69 3.24
CA LEU A 294 -0.47 13.65 2.33
C LEU A 294 -1.69 13.06 1.61
N ALA A 295 -2.03 13.61 0.46
CA ALA A 295 -3.23 13.26 -0.29
C ALA A 295 -3.00 13.40 -1.80
N HIS A 296 -3.80 12.72 -2.61
CA HIS A 296 -3.97 13.11 -4.02
C HIS A 296 -4.82 14.39 -4.11
N ASP A 297 -4.70 15.13 -5.20
CA ASP A 297 -5.50 16.33 -5.50
C ASP A 297 -7.01 16.10 -5.33
N GLN A 298 -7.54 15.03 -5.92
CA GLN A 298 -8.95 14.64 -5.83
C GLN A 298 -9.45 14.37 -4.40
N HIS A 299 -8.56 14.21 -3.42
CA HIS A 299 -8.88 14.03 -2.00
C HIS A 299 -8.57 15.26 -1.16
N ALA A 300 -7.49 15.97 -1.50
CA ALA A 300 -7.01 17.14 -0.76
C ALA A 300 -8.04 18.28 -0.78
N TYR A 301 -8.50 18.69 -1.96
CA TYR A 301 -9.42 19.83 -2.07
C TYR A 301 -10.77 19.60 -1.37
N PRO A 302 -11.43 18.43 -1.50
CA PRO A 302 -12.62 18.13 -0.70
C PRO A 302 -12.36 18.18 0.81
N LEU A 303 -11.23 17.66 1.30
CA LEU A 303 -10.87 17.73 2.73
C LEU A 303 -10.69 19.18 3.19
N LEU A 304 -9.99 20.00 2.40
CA LEU A 304 -9.76 21.42 2.71
C LEU A 304 -11.07 22.20 2.76
N ARG A 305 -12.01 21.89 1.87
CA ARG A 305 -13.37 22.46 1.91
C ARG A 305 -14.11 22.06 3.18
N LEU A 306 -14.07 20.79 3.56
CA LEU A 306 -14.69 20.31 4.80
C LEU A 306 -14.11 21.01 6.04
N ALA A 307 -12.80 21.26 6.05
CA ALA A 307 -12.13 22.04 7.10
C ALA A 307 -12.66 23.48 7.13
N GLN A 308 -12.80 24.14 5.98
CA GLN A 308 -13.35 25.49 5.88
C GLN A 308 -14.82 25.56 6.33
N GLU A 309 -15.68 24.65 5.84
CA GLU A 309 -17.11 24.57 6.18
C GLU A 309 -17.35 24.33 7.67
N SER A 310 -16.48 23.54 8.30
CA SER A 310 -16.54 23.28 9.74
C SER A 310 -15.85 24.35 10.60
N ASN A 311 -15.31 25.41 9.97
CA ASN A 311 -14.50 26.44 10.62
C ASN A 311 -13.36 25.82 11.48
N PHE A 312 -12.74 24.79 10.93
CA PHE A 312 -11.64 24.07 11.56
C PHE A 312 -10.40 24.96 11.60
N GLN A 313 -10.02 25.38 12.81
CA GLN A 313 -8.79 26.13 13.14
C GLN A 313 -8.36 27.12 12.04
N PRO A 314 -8.98 28.32 11.96
CA PRO A 314 -8.73 29.28 10.89
C PRO A 314 -7.27 29.72 10.72
N ASP A 315 -6.43 29.60 11.75
CA ASP A 315 -4.99 29.88 11.73
C ASP A 315 -4.12 28.68 11.34
N THR A 316 -4.72 27.60 10.80
CA THR A 316 -3.99 26.41 10.33
C THR A 316 -3.14 26.74 9.10
N ILE A 317 -1.89 26.29 9.16
CA ILE A 317 -0.95 26.33 8.05
C ILE A 317 -0.95 24.95 7.40
N TRP A 318 -1.60 24.85 6.25
CA TRP A 318 -1.65 23.62 5.47
C TRP A 318 -0.42 23.51 4.58
N VAL A 319 0.28 22.39 4.67
CA VAL A 319 1.48 22.06 3.88
C VAL A 319 1.17 20.90 2.96
N GLY A 320 1.20 21.15 1.65
CA GLY A 320 0.90 20.19 0.60
C GLY A 320 2.12 19.53 -0.04
N THR A 321 1.86 18.37 -0.65
CA THR A 321 2.83 17.60 -1.43
C THR A 321 2.69 17.91 -2.92
N ALA A 322 3.64 17.45 -3.74
CA ALA A 322 3.63 17.64 -5.19
C ALA A 322 2.47 16.94 -5.91
N ALA A 323 1.70 16.12 -5.18
CA ALA A 323 0.49 15.50 -5.69
C ALA A 323 -0.68 16.49 -5.82
N TRP A 324 -0.71 17.60 -5.07
CA TRP A 324 -1.85 18.53 -5.07
C TRP A 324 -1.50 20.01 -4.93
N ALA A 325 -0.37 20.36 -4.30
CA ALA A 325 0.08 21.75 -4.29
C ALA A 325 0.57 22.14 -5.70
N GLY A 326 0.23 23.36 -6.14
CA GLY A 326 0.47 23.81 -7.51
C GLY A 326 -0.55 23.30 -8.54
N ARG A 327 -1.40 22.32 -8.18
CA ARG A 327 -2.38 21.72 -9.09
C ARG A 327 -3.79 21.90 -8.56
N THR A 328 -4.50 22.92 -9.03
CA THR A 328 -5.88 23.17 -8.61
C THR A 328 -6.87 22.73 -9.69
N PRO A 329 -7.78 21.78 -9.38
CA PRO A 329 -8.87 21.46 -10.28
C PRO A 329 -9.66 22.72 -10.62
N PRO A 330 -10.10 22.93 -11.87
CA PRO A 330 -10.81 24.16 -12.27
C PRO A 330 -12.04 24.46 -11.40
N GLN A 331 -12.70 23.42 -10.88
CA GLN A 331 -13.86 23.54 -10.00
C GLN A 331 -13.52 24.08 -8.60
N GLU A 332 -12.26 24.00 -8.19
CA GLU A 332 -11.77 24.39 -6.86
C GLU A 332 -11.08 25.77 -6.87
N GLN A 333 -10.87 26.36 -8.05
CA GLN A 333 -10.12 27.60 -8.20
C GLN A 333 -10.85 28.78 -7.53
N GLY A 334 -10.12 29.51 -6.68
CA GLY A 334 -10.67 30.63 -5.91
C GLY A 334 -11.60 30.26 -4.74
N LEU A 335 -11.84 28.98 -4.45
CA LEU A 335 -12.73 28.56 -3.35
C LEU A 335 -12.02 28.55 -1.98
N LEU A 336 -10.74 28.21 -1.96
CA LEU A 336 -9.95 28.11 -0.74
C LEU A 336 -9.42 29.50 -0.29
N PRO A 337 -9.40 29.79 1.03
CA PRO A 337 -8.84 31.03 1.57
C PRO A 337 -7.33 31.14 1.32
N THR A 338 -6.75 32.32 1.44
CA THR A 338 -5.29 32.49 1.36
C THR A 338 -4.59 31.86 2.57
N GLY A 339 -3.42 31.21 2.37
CA GLY A 339 -2.63 30.68 3.50
C GLY A 339 -2.02 29.29 3.33
N TYR A 340 -2.31 28.59 2.24
CA TYR A 340 -1.78 27.24 1.96
C TYR A 340 -0.37 27.33 1.38
N ILE A 341 0.51 26.40 1.75
CA ILE A 341 1.85 26.29 1.17
C ILE A 341 2.10 24.84 0.76
N GLY A 342 3.02 24.57 -0.14
CA GLY A 342 3.39 23.21 -0.47
C GLY A 342 4.52 23.13 -1.47
N LEU A 343 4.81 21.90 -1.87
CA LEU A 343 5.76 21.61 -2.93
C LEU A 343 5.03 21.28 -4.22
N GLU A 344 5.55 21.74 -5.34
CA GLU A 344 5.20 21.26 -6.67
C GLU A 344 6.46 20.75 -7.39
N PRO A 345 6.34 19.91 -8.43
CA PRO A 345 7.49 19.57 -9.26
C PRO A 345 8.09 20.84 -9.86
N PHE A 346 9.42 20.94 -9.87
CA PHE A 346 10.10 22.12 -10.40
C PHE A 346 9.80 22.36 -11.88
N ARG A 347 9.46 23.60 -12.22
CA ARG A 347 9.19 24.09 -13.58
C ARG A 347 10.33 25.02 -13.98
N ASN A 348 11.09 24.68 -15.01
CA ASN A 348 12.26 25.47 -15.40
C ASN A 348 11.92 26.40 -16.57
N GLN A 349 11.44 27.61 -16.31
CA GLN A 349 11.03 28.56 -17.36
C GLN A 349 12.19 29.43 -17.90
N ASP A 350 13.37 28.84 -18.05
CA ASP A 350 14.57 29.53 -18.52
C ASP A 350 14.59 29.73 -20.06
N ALA A 351 15.73 30.19 -20.59
CA ALA A 351 15.86 30.44 -22.02
C ALA A 351 15.67 29.18 -22.89
N VAL A 352 16.01 27.98 -22.39
CA VAL A 352 15.84 26.72 -23.13
C VAL A 352 14.34 26.41 -23.26
N TYR A 353 13.59 26.55 -22.16
CA TYR A 353 12.14 26.43 -22.18
C TYR A 353 11.46 27.44 -23.10
N GLN A 354 11.87 28.71 -23.03
CA GLN A 354 11.27 29.76 -23.86
C GLN A 354 11.54 29.55 -25.35
N ASP A 355 12.73 29.07 -25.74
CA ASP A 355 13.04 28.76 -27.14
C ASP A 355 12.21 27.57 -27.64
N PHE A 356 12.13 26.48 -26.86
CA PHE A 356 11.27 25.33 -27.20
C PHE A 356 9.81 25.74 -27.35
N LEU A 357 9.27 26.51 -26.41
CA LEU A 357 7.89 26.97 -26.45
C LEU A 357 7.64 27.87 -27.67
N ALA A 358 8.56 28.77 -28.00
CA ALA A 358 8.44 29.62 -29.19
C ALA A 358 8.40 28.81 -30.49
N ARG A 359 9.21 27.75 -30.61
CA ARG A 359 9.19 26.82 -31.75
C ARG A 359 7.86 26.06 -31.83
N LEU A 360 7.40 25.51 -30.71
CA LEU A 360 6.11 24.81 -30.64
C LEU A 360 4.95 25.72 -31.04
N GLN A 361 4.93 26.95 -30.53
CA GLN A 361 3.91 27.95 -30.87
C GLN A 361 3.94 28.31 -32.36
N GLY A 362 5.13 28.40 -32.96
CA GLY A 362 5.30 28.60 -34.39
C GLY A 362 4.69 27.46 -35.21
N GLU A 363 4.98 26.21 -34.84
CA GLU A 363 4.45 25.02 -35.51
C GLU A 363 2.92 24.93 -35.35
N GLN A 364 2.40 25.14 -34.14
CA GLN A 364 0.96 25.16 -33.88
C GLN A 364 0.25 26.23 -34.70
N ALA A 365 0.84 27.43 -34.83
CA ALA A 365 0.29 28.49 -35.65
C ALA A 365 0.27 28.14 -37.15
N ILE A 366 1.32 27.49 -37.67
CA ILE A 366 1.40 27.03 -39.06
C ILE A 366 0.34 25.95 -39.33
N GLN A 367 0.15 25.02 -38.40
CA GLN A 367 -0.83 23.94 -38.50
C GLN A 367 -2.28 24.38 -38.19
N GLY A 368 -2.49 25.64 -37.77
CA GLY A 368 -3.80 26.16 -37.40
C GLY A 368 -4.38 25.52 -36.13
N ARG A 369 -3.52 25.01 -35.24
CA ARG A 369 -3.90 24.46 -33.93
C ARG A 369 -4.00 25.56 -32.87
N GLU A 370 -4.56 25.20 -31.71
CA GLU A 370 -4.54 26.07 -30.54
C GLU A 370 -3.09 26.28 -30.08
N VAL A 371 -2.69 27.55 -29.92
CA VAL A 371 -1.33 27.92 -29.56
C VAL A 371 -1.20 27.94 -28.05
N MET A 372 -0.40 27.03 -27.50
CA MET A 372 -0.20 26.92 -26.06
C MET A 372 0.60 28.12 -25.52
N SER A 373 0.07 28.80 -24.51
CA SER A 373 0.80 29.90 -23.85
C SER A 373 1.89 29.40 -22.89
N GLU A 374 1.77 28.17 -22.41
CA GLU A 374 2.76 27.44 -21.62
C GLU A 374 2.53 25.93 -21.76
N LEU A 375 3.52 25.10 -21.41
CA LEU A 375 3.33 23.65 -21.38
C LEU A 375 2.37 23.24 -20.26
N PRO A 376 1.46 22.29 -20.51
CA PRO A 376 0.30 22.04 -19.64
C PRO A 376 0.66 21.42 -18.28
N ASP A 377 1.81 20.77 -18.17
CA ASP A 377 2.20 20.02 -16.98
C ASP A 377 3.72 19.80 -16.95
N TYR A 378 4.31 19.67 -15.76
CA TYR A 378 5.73 19.34 -15.60
C TYR A 378 6.12 18.03 -16.34
N ALA A 379 5.20 17.08 -16.48
CA ALA A 379 5.49 15.84 -17.21
C ALA A 379 5.65 16.07 -18.72
N ALA A 380 5.17 17.19 -19.26
CA ALA A 380 5.45 17.59 -20.64
C ALA A 380 6.92 17.98 -20.81
N GLU A 381 7.46 18.77 -19.88
CA GLU A 381 8.88 19.16 -19.85
C GLU A 381 9.77 17.93 -19.67
N THR A 382 9.45 17.06 -18.71
CA THR A 382 10.26 15.87 -18.45
C THR A 382 10.09 14.79 -19.50
N MET A 383 9.01 14.78 -20.29
CA MET A 383 8.83 13.88 -21.44
C MET A 383 9.80 14.23 -22.57
N HIS A 384 9.90 15.52 -22.89
CA HIS A 384 10.91 16.01 -23.83
C HIS A 384 12.31 15.61 -23.36
N ASP A 385 12.65 15.93 -22.10
CA ASP A 385 13.96 15.61 -21.54
C ASP A 385 14.24 14.10 -21.48
N SER A 386 13.21 13.27 -21.27
CA SER A 386 13.36 11.80 -21.30
C SER A 386 13.77 11.32 -22.70
N LEU A 387 13.17 11.87 -23.75
CA LEU A 387 13.51 11.54 -25.13
C LEU A 387 14.91 12.03 -25.50
N ILE A 388 15.26 13.27 -25.11
CA ILE A 388 16.61 13.81 -25.31
C ILE A 388 17.65 12.97 -24.58
N ALA A 389 17.41 12.60 -23.33
CA ALA A 389 18.34 11.78 -22.55
C ALA A 389 18.61 10.43 -23.22
N LEU A 390 17.56 9.74 -23.64
CA LEU A 390 17.66 8.46 -24.32
C LEU A 390 18.36 8.58 -25.69
N THR A 391 18.05 9.64 -26.44
CA THR A 391 18.69 9.91 -27.74
C THR A 391 20.17 10.23 -27.58
N MET A 392 20.55 11.03 -26.58
CA MET A 392 21.95 11.29 -26.23
C MET A 392 22.68 10.01 -25.85
N ALA A 393 22.06 9.10 -25.09
CA ALA A 393 22.66 7.81 -24.78
C ALA A 393 22.92 6.98 -26.04
N LEU A 394 21.92 6.90 -26.94
CA LEU A 394 22.00 6.14 -28.19
C LEU A 394 23.00 6.73 -29.20
N SER A 395 23.24 8.04 -29.15
CA SER A 395 24.28 8.71 -29.94
C SER A 395 25.70 8.33 -29.54
N ARG A 396 25.90 8.01 -28.26
CA ARG A 396 27.21 7.61 -27.69
C ARG A 396 27.52 6.14 -27.93
N VAL A 397 26.53 5.37 -28.38
CA VAL A 397 26.65 3.95 -28.71
C VAL A 397 26.75 3.79 -30.22
N LYS A 398 27.71 2.99 -30.66
CA LYS A 398 27.89 2.70 -32.09
C LYS A 398 26.62 2.08 -32.68
N PRO A 399 26.26 2.38 -33.94
CA PRO A 399 25.04 1.85 -34.56
C PRO A 399 24.85 0.34 -34.41
N GLU A 400 25.92 -0.44 -34.57
CA GLU A 400 25.90 -1.91 -34.42
C GLU A 400 25.69 -2.43 -32.99
N ASP A 401 25.80 -1.55 -32.00
CA ASP A 401 25.73 -1.86 -30.58
C ASP A 401 24.45 -1.32 -29.91
N ARG A 402 23.58 -0.62 -30.65
CA ARG A 402 22.35 0.00 -30.09
C ARG A 402 21.32 -1.01 -29.61
N ASP A 403 21.32 -2.23 -30.16
CA ASP A 403 20.51 -3.35 -29.67
C ASP A 403 21.04 -3.94 -28.34
N ASN A 404 22.26 -3.60 -27.94
CA ASN A 404 22.82 -4.04 -26.66
C ASN A 404 22.38 -3.09 -25.55
N GLY A 405 21.29 -3.46 -24.89
CA GLY A 405 20.71 -2.76 -23.76
C GLY A 405 21.73 -2.33 -22.69
N GLU A 406 22.68 -3.19 -22.31
CA GLU A 406 23.68 -2.85 -21.29
C GLU A 406 24.59 -1.68 -21.72
N LYS A 407 24.95 -1.60 -23.00
CA LYS A 407 25.75 -0.50 -23.54
C LYS A 407 24.96 0.80 -23.55
N VAL A 408 23.68 0.75 -23.94
CA VAL A 408 22.79 1.93 -23.91
C VAL A 408 22.55 2.40 -22.48
N LEU A 409 22.29 1.48 -21.54
CA LEU A 409 22.14 1.77 -20.12
C LEU A 409 23.40 2.40 -19.52
N SER A 410 24.58 1.89 -19.88
CA SER A 410 25.86 2.49 -19.46
C SER A 410 26.00 3.91 -19.99
N ALA A 411 25.71 4.13 -21.28
CA ALA A 411 25.78 5.46 -21.88
C ALA A 411 24.77 6.44 -21.27
N LEU A 412 23.58 5.94 -20.90
CA LEU A 412 22.51 6.71 -20.27
C LEU A 412 22.88 7.21 -18.87
N ARG A 413 23.60 6.42 -18.07
CA ARG A 413 24.11 6.86 -16.75
C ARG A 413 25.05 8.06 -16.84
N ASP A 414 25.77 8.19 -17.96
CA ASP A 414 26.71 9.30 -18.18
C ASP A 414 26.06 10.53 -18.84
N VAL A 415 24.75 10.49 -19.13
CA VAL A 415 24.05 11.61 -19.78
C VAL A 415 23.94 12.80 -18.82
N SER A 416 24.29 13.98 -19.33
CA SER A 416 24.03 15.24 -18.67
C SER A 416 23.86 16.36 -19.69
N PHE A 417 22.82 17.18 -19.52
CA PHE A 417 22.50 18.32 -20.37
C PHE A 417 21.60 19.32 -19.64
N SER A 418 21.42 20.51 -20.23
CA SER A 418 20.43 21.49 -19.77
C SER A 418 19.13 21.24 -20.53
N GLY A 419 18.13 20.67 -19.84
CA GLY A 419 16.83 20.32 -20.42
C GLY A 419 15.73 21.33 -20.09
N LEU A 420 14.53 21.08 -20.62
CA LEU A 420 13.35 21.92 -20.37
C LEU A 420 12.92 21.91 -18.91
N SER A 421 13.20 20.84 -18.17
CA SER A 421 12.93 20.74 -16.73
C SER A 421 14.14 21.17 -15.88
N GLY A 422 15.17 21.79 -16.49
CA GLY A 422 16.43 22.19 -15.87
C GLY A 422 17.57 21.22 -16.13
N PRO A 423 18.68 21.32 -15.38
CA PRO A 423 19.79 20.38 -15.52
C PRO A 423 19.31 18.94 -15.33
N VAL A 424 19.68 18.08 -16.27
CA VAL A 424 19.37 16.65 -16.29
C VAL A 424 20.66 15.87 -16.08
N SER A 425 20.61 14.90 -15.18
CA SER A 425 21.60 13.85 -14.96
C SER A 425 20.98 12.77 -14.06
N PHE A 426 21.62 11.60 -13.98
CA PHE A 426 21.09 10.46 -13.24
C PHE A 426 22.00 10.02 -12.09
N THR A 427 21.37 9.44 -11.08
CA THR A 427 22.03 8.69 -10.00
C THR A 427 22.42 7.29 -10.48
N ALA A 428 23.12 6.52 -9.64
CA ALA A 428 23.48 5.14 -9.95
C ALA A 428 22.24 4.24 -10.10
N GLU A 429 21.17 4.56 -9.36
CA GLU A 429 19.88 3.87 -9.33
C GLU A 429 18.96 4.25 -10.51
N GLY A 430 19.37 5.19 -11.37
CA GLY A 430 18.54 5.67 -12.49
C GLY A 430 17.57 6.81 -12.13
N ASP A 431 17.58 7.28 -10.88
CA ASP A 431 16.79 8.44 -10.46
C ASP A 431 17.40 9.75 -10.97
N ARG A 432 16.58 10.79 -11.14
CA ARG A 432 17.08 12.14 -11.41
C ARG A 432 18.01 12.60 -10.30
N ALA A 433 19.23 12.98 -10.66
CA ALA A 433 20.17 13.57 -9.72
C ALA A 433 19.78 15.02 -9.40
N ASN A 434 19.92 15.40 -8.13
CA ASN A 434 19.58 16.72 -7.60
C ASN A 434 18.15 17.18 -7.95
N PRO A 435 17.12 16.40 -7.59
CA PRO A 435 15.75 16.80 -7.85
C PRO A 435 15.41 18.10 -7.11
N ARG A 436 14.59 18.92 -7.77
CA ARG A 436 14.14 20.22 -7.29
C ARG A 436 12.63 20.26 -7.24
N TYR A 437 12.10 21.08 -6.35
CA TYR A 437 10.67 21.30 -6.16
C TYR A 437 10.41 22.80 -6.05
N GLY A 438 9.39 23.31 -6.74
CA GLY A 438 8.89 24.65 -6.51
C GLY A 438 8.20 24.72 -5.15
N ILE A 439 8.43 25.79 -4.39
CA ILE A 439 7.66 26.07 -3.18
C ILE A 439 6.57 27.05 -3.57
N VAL A 440 5.32 26.64 -3.43
CA VAL A 440 4.16 27.44 -3.82
C VAL A 440 3.32 27.85 -2.63
N ASN A 441 2.78 29.05 -2.67
CA ASN A 441 1.85 29.58 -1.69
C ASN A 441 0.56 30.02 -2.37
N TRP A 442 -0.59 29.63 -1.81
CA TRP A 442 -1.91 29.95 -2.33
C TRP A 442 -2.31 31.37 -1.90
N GLN A 443 -2.44 32.26 -2.87
CA GLN A 443 -2.71 33.69 -2.70
C GLN A 443 -3.80 34.12 -3.66
N ASN A 444 -4.83 34.80 -3.17
CA ASN A 444 -5.88 35.39 -4.03
C ASN A 444 -6.54 34.43 -5.03
N GLY A 445 -6.59 33.13 -4.74
CA GLY A 445 -7.20 32.12 -5.61
C GLY A 445 -6.27 31.47 -6.63
N GLU A 446 -4.96 31.72 -6.54
CA GLU A 446 -3.93 31.13 -7.42
C GLU A 446 -2.70 30.68 -6.61
N TRP A 447 -1.94 29.72 -7.16
CA TRP A 447 -0.64 29.33 -6.61
C TRP A 447 0.44 30.30 -7.12
N LYS A 448 1.24 30.81 -6.20
CA LYS A 448 2.40 31.64 -6.52
C LYS A 448 3.67 30.96 -6.03
N GLU A 449 4.67 30.87 -6.90
CA GLU A 449 6.00 30.38 -6.52
C GLU A 449 6.70 31.38 -5.59
N VAL A 450 7.09 30.91 -4.41
CA VAL A 450 7.74 31.69 -3.35
C VAL A 450 9.12 31.15 -2.97
N GLY A 451 9.61 30.13 -3.68
CA GLY A 451 10.92 29.55 -3.41
C GLY A 451 11.15 28.23 -4.12
N GLU A 452 12.26 27.60 -3.76
CA GLU A 452 12.68 26.30 -4.27
C GLU A 452 13.09 25.41 -3.09
N ALA A 453 12.74 24.14 -3.14
CA ALA A 453 13.17 23.13 -2.19
C ALA A 453 13.95 22.02 -2.89
N SER A 454 14.93 21.48 -2.17
CA SER A 454 15.72 20.33 -2.61
C SER A 454 15.93 19.38 -1.42
N PRO A 455 16.13 18.07 -1.66
CA PRO A 455 16.61 17.14 -0.62
C PRO A 455 17.91 17.62 0.05
N ASN A 456 18.73 18.37 -0.67
CA ASN A 456 19.91 19.03 -0.10
C ASN A 456 19.50 20.37 0.52
N LEU A 457 19.80 20.57 1.80
CA LEU A 457 19.43 21.78 2.54
C LEU A 457 19.95 23.06 1.87
N ASN A 458 21.16 23.03 1.31
CA ASN A 458 21.75 24.20 0.63
C ASN A 458 21.03 24.56 -0.68
N GLY A 459 20.24 23.65 -1.23
CA GLY A 459 19.38 23.88 -2.39
C GLY A 459 17.98 24.36 -2.02
N THR A 460 17.68 24.64 -0.76
CA THR A 460 16.37 25.16 -0.33
C THR A 460 16.43 26.65 -0.06
N SER A 461 15.55 27.42 -0.70
CA SER A 461 15.43 28.87 -0.53
C SER A 461 13.97 29.30 -0.50
N VAL A 462 13.62 30.20 0.43
CA VAL A 462 12.25 30.67 0.64
C VAL A 462 12.22 32.18 0.72
N ARG A 463 11.38 32.82 -0.11
CA ARG A 463 11.10 34.26 -0.08
C ARG A 463 9.98 34.55 0.93
N LEU A 464 10.31 34.51 2.23
CA LEU A 464 9.33 34.66 3.33
C LEU A 464 8.44 35.92 3.22
N SER A 465 9.00 37.03 2.73
CA SER A 465 8.26 38.28 2.52
C SER A 465 7.23 38.22 1.40
N GLU A 466 7.23 37.17 0.59
CA GLU A 466 6.24 36.95 -0.47
C GLU A 466 5.11 36.02 -0.03
N ILE A 467 5.21 35.39 1.15
CA ILE A 467 4.23 34.42 1.64
C ILE A 467 3.07 35.12 2.35
N CYS A 468 1.87 34.63 2.09
CA CYS A 468 0.66 34.93 2.82
C CYS A 468 0.27 33.75 3.72
N TRP A 469 0.01 34.05 4.99
CA TRP A 469 -0.33 33.08 6.02
C TRP A 469 -1.79 33.22 6.44
N ALA A 470 -2.41 32.10 6.83
CA ALA A 470 -3.77 32.07 7.36
C ALA A 470 -3.89 32.98 8.60
N GLU A 471 -4.91 33.85 8.60
CA GLU A 471 -5.22 34.89 9.63
C GLU A 471 -4.11 35.92 9.94
N SER A 472 -2.86 35.66 9.54
CA SER A 472 -1.69 36.48 9.88
C SER A 472 -1.29 37.45 8.76
N GLY A 473 -1.85 37.27 7.55
CA GLY A 473 -1.60 38.13 6.40
C GLY A 473 -0.28 37.83 5.69
N CYS A 474 0.13 38.74 4.80
CA CYS A 474 1.29 38.57 3.92
C CYS A 474 2.50 39.40 4.37
N GLY A 475 3.69 39.01 3.92
CA GLY A 475 4.90 39.84 4.05
C GLY A 475 5.52 39.85 5.43
N LEU A 476 5.33 38.77 6.19
CA LEU A 476 5.96 38.63 7.51
C LEU A 476 7.48 38.38 7.36
N PRO A 477 8.31 38.94 8.25
CA PRO A 477 9.76 38.73 8.21
C PRO A 477 10.19 37.32 8.66
N ALA A 478 9.28 36.55 9.23
CA ALA A 478 9.49 35.17 9.68
C ALA A 478 8.16 34.38 9.57
N ALA A 479 8.25 33.06 9.42
CA ALA A 479 7.08 32.20 9.45
C ALA A 479 6.38 32.25 10.82
N PRO A 480 5.04 32.17 10.90
CA PRO A 480 4.34 32.06 12.17
C PRO A 480 4.78 30.80 12.93
N SER A 481 4.77 30.88 14.26
CA SER A 481 5.06 29.73 15.14
C SER A 481 4.11 28.57 14.85
N GLU A 482 4.66 27.37 14.72
CA GLU A 482 3.96 26.09 14.62
C GLU A 482 3.20 25.74 15.90
N LYS A 483 3.63 26.25 17.05
CA LYS A 483 2.98 26.02 18.35
C LYS A 483 1.94 27.11 18.64
N TYR A 484 0.84 26.71 19.25
CA TYR A 484 -0.15 27.64 19.80
C TYR A 484 0.39 28.28 21.09
N PRO A 485 0.09 29.57 21.35
CA PRO A 485 0.48 30.22 22.59
C PRO A 485 -0.17 29.52 23.78
N VAL A 486 0.66 28.99 24.69
CA VAL A 486 0.17 28.35 25.92
C VAL A 486 -0.18 29.46 26.91
N PRO A 487 -1.46 29.64 27.31
CA PRO A 487 -1.80 30.63 28.32
C PRO A 487 -1.06 30.30 29.62
N PRO A 488 -0.54 31.31 30.35
CA PRO A 488 0.14 31.07 31.61
C PRO A 488 -0.80 30.29 32.53
N PRO A 489 -0.28 29.37 33.37
CA PRO A 489 -1.11 28.63 34.30
C PRO A 489 -1.85 29.64 35.17
N LYS A 490 -3.16 29.76 34.96
CA LYS A 490 -4.00 30.53 35.87
C LYS A 490 -3.98 29.77 37.19
N LEU A 491 -3.19 30.24 38.15
CA LEU A 491 -3.32 29.82 39.54
C LEU A 491 -4.79 29.94 39.89
N PRO A 492 -5.44 28.88 40.38
CA PRO A 492 -6.87 28.87 40.27
C PRO A 492 -7.46 29.67 41.43
N VAL A 493 -8.52 30.40 41.13
CA VAL A 493 -9.23 31.31 42.03
C VAL A 493 -9.75 30.61 43.31
N TRP A 494 -9.67 29.27 43.42
CA TRP A 494 -9.99 28.52 44.65
C TRP A 494 -9.10 28.88 45.84
N VAL A 495 -7.88 29.38 45.62
CA VAL A 495 -7.05 29.93 46.70
C VAL A 495 -7.72 31.15 47.38
N TRP A 496 -8.68 31.80 46.71
CA TRP A 496 -9.45 32.94 47.22
C TRP A 496 -10.97 32.67 47.37
N VAL A 497 -11.47 31.47 47.02
CA VAL A 497 -12.91 31.14 46.93
C VAL A 497 -13.36 29.96 47.82
N VAL A 498 -12.43 29.24 48.46
CA VAL A 498 -12.78 28.14 49.40
C VAL A 498 -13.54 28.64 50.65
N ILE A 499 -13.42 29.91 51.02
CA ILE A 499 -14.03 30.48 52.24
C ILE A 499 -15.52 30.90 52.07
N PRO A 500 -16.00 31.42 50.92
CA PRO A 500 -17.41 31.83 50.79
C PRO A 500 -18.37 30.82 50.12
N VAL A 501 -17.89 29.84 49.33
CA VAL A 501 -18.74 28.96 48.50
C VAL A 501 -19.53 27.91 49.29
N CYS A 502 -19.08 27.55 50.50
CA CYS A 502 -19.85 26.66 51.39
C CYS A 502 -21.24 27.24 51.78
N ILE A 503 -21.45 28.56 51.66
CA ILE A 503 -22.70 29.24 52.08
C ILE A 503 -23.72 29.36 50.92
N VAL A 504 -23.29 29.35 49.65
CA VAL A 504 -24.18 29.59 48.49
C VAL A 504 -24.74 28.30 47.87
N VAL A 505 -24.05 27.16 48.04
CA VAL A 505 -24.49 25.83 47.56
C VAL A 505 -25.83 25.41 48.18
N ALA A 506 -26.19 25.92 49.36
CA ALA A 506 -27.47 25.65 50.01
C ALA A 506 -28.69 26.30 49.30
N MET A 507 -28.51 27.37 48.53
CA MET A 507 -29.63 28.13 47.95
C MET A 507 -29.92 27.81 46.46
N ALA A 508 -28.96 27.28 45.71
CA ALA A 508 -29.12 27.05 44.26
C ALA A 508 -29.83 25.74 43.89
N LEU A 509 -29.93 24.77 44.82
CA LEU A 509 -30.62 23.49 44.59
C LEU A 509 -32.14 23.64 44.43
N GLY A 510 -32.73 24.72 44.96
CA GLY A 510 -34.17 24.99 44.86
C GLY A 510 -34.64 25.47 43.47
N PHE A 511 -33.77 26.07 42.65
CA PHE A 511 -34.19 26.73 41.40
C PHE A 511 -34.07 25.83 40.15
N ARG A 512 -33.34 24.70 40.22
CA ARG A 512 -33.17 23.75 39.09
C ARG A 512 -34.39 22.87 38.83
N TYR A 513 -35.28 22.68 39.80
CA TYR A 513 -36.43 21.78 39.67
C TYR A 513 -37.52 22.33 38.71
N TRP A 514 -37.67 23.65 38.64
CA TRP A 514 -38.81 24.29 37.98
C TRP A 514 -38.65 24.48 36.45
N ARG A 515 -37.42 24.59 35.94
CA ARG A 515 -37.15 24.89 34.50
C ARG A 515 -37.21 23.66 33.57
N SER A 516 -37.07 22.45 34.14
CA SER A 516 -36.96 21.18 33.39
C SER A 516 -38.27 20.75 32.71
N HIS A 517 -39.42 21.23 33.20
CA HIS A 517 -40.72 20.68 32.81
C HIS A 517 -41.32 21.29 31.52
N LYS A 518 -40.84 22.45 31.06
CA LYS A 518 -41.43 23.18 29.92
C LYS A 518 -40.83 22.82 28.55
N LYS A 519 -39.62 22.24 28.51
CA LYS A 519 -38.88 21.92 27.28
C LYS A 519 -39.30 20.58 26.62
N LYS A 520 -39.99 19.71 27.37
CA LYS A 520 -40.37 18.35 26.92
C LYS A 520 -41.53 18.30 25.91
N ASN A 521 -42.29 19.38 25.75
CA ASN A 521 -43.50 19.37 24.92
C ASN A 521 -43.29 19.83 23.47
N MET A 522 -42.17 20.48 23.11
CA MET A 522 -41.89 20.88 21.72
C MET A 522 -41.16 19.79 20.90
N LEU A 523 -40.42 18.89 21.55
CA LEU A 523 -39.68 17.80 20.90
C LEU A 523 -40.55 16.64 20.37
N LYS A 524 -41.82 16.57 20.78
CA LYS A 524 -42.72 15.48 20.36
C LYS A 524 -43.21 15.61 18.92
N GLU A 525 -43.22 16.83 18.38
CA GLU A 525 -43.79 17.10 17.05
C GLU A 525 -42.75 16.96 15.92
N GLU A 526 -41.47 17.27 16.18
CA GLU A 526 -40.36 17.08 15.23
C GLU A 526 -39.97 15.60 15.04
N MET A 527 -40.14 14.77 16.09
CA MET A 527 -39.89 13.31 16.00
C MET A 527 -40.87 12.58 15.07
N LYS A 528 -41.98 13.22 14.67
CA LYS A 528 -42.99 12.61 13.80
C LYS A 528 -42.65 12.75 12.31
N GLN A 529 -41.85 13.76 11.94
CA GLN A 529 -41.40 13.96 10.55
C GLN A 529 -40.12 13.17 10.22
N MET A 530 -39.18 13.03 11.16
CA MET A 530 -37.96 12.21 10.96
C MET A 530 -38.26 10.74 10.66
N LYS A 531 -39.29 10.16 11.30
CA LYS A 531 -39.67 8.75 11.10
C LYS A 531 -40.13 8.40 9.68
N GLY A 532 -40.54 9.38 8.87
CA GLY A 532 -40.90 9.14 7.46
C GLY A 532 -39.66 8.97 6.59
N ILE A 533 -38.64 9.80 6.80
CA ILE A 533 -37.37 9.79 6.05
C ILE A 533 -36.56 8.53 6.40
N ASP A 534 -36.55 8.12 7.68
CA ASP A 534 -35.90 6.89 8.13
C ASP A 534 -36.45 5.64 7.41
N SER A 535 -37.70 5.67 6.94
CA SER A 535 -38.31 4.53 6.25
C SER A 535 -37.93 4.41 4.77
N GLU A 536 -37.69 5.53 4.08
CA GLU A 536 -37.18 5.53 2.70
C GLU A 536 -35.69 5.19 2.64
N LEU A 537 -34.92 5.65 3.63
CA LEU A 537 -33.50 5.30 3.76
C LEU A 537 -33.30 3.79 3.95
N ALA A 538 -34.16 3.14 4.73
CA ALA A 538 -34.13 1.70 4.96
C ALA A 538 -34.41 0.86 3.69
N ASP A 539 -35.26 1.35 2.77
CA ASP A 539 -35.54 0.66 1.50
C ASP A 539 -34.37 0.76 0.51
N LEU A 540 -33.67 1.90 0.49
CA LEU A 540 -32.48 2.10 -0.33
C LEU A 540 -31.28 1.28 0.18
N GLU A 541 -31.09 1.19 1.50
CA GLU A 541 -30.06 0.35 2.11
C GLU A 541 -30.23 -1.13 1.74
N GLU A 542 -31.47 -1.63 1.69
CA GLU A 542 -31.75 -3.03 1.33
C GLU A 542 -31.46 -3.30 -0.16
N LYS A 543 -31.71 -2.34 -1.06
CA LYS A 543 -31.34 -2.43 -2.49
C LYS A 543 -29.83 -2.45 -2.70
N VAL A 544 -29.08 -1.61 -1.99
CA VAL A 544 -27.60 -1.60 -2.03
C VAL A 544 -27.02 -2.90 -1.48
N LYS A 545 -27.60 -3.44 -0.40
CA LYS A 545 -27.21 -4.73 0.19
C LYS A 545 -27.43 -5.90 -0.78
N GLN A 546 -28.49 -5.85 -1.60
CA GLN A 546 -28.71 -6.84 -2.66
C GLN A 546 -27.68 -6.73 -3.79
N ALA A 547 -27.32 -5.51 -4.21
CA ALA A 547 -26.28 -5.28 -5.23
C ALA A 547 -24.90 -5.76 -4.75
N LYS A 548 -24.53 -5.46 -3.49
CA LYS A 548 -23.28 -5.94 -2.86
C LYS A 548 -23.24 -7.47 -2.76
N LYS A 549 -24.36 -8.12 -2.42
CA LYS A 549 -24.47 -9.59 -2.46
C LYS A 549 -24.24 -10.15 -3.86
N ARG A 550 -24.74 -9.48 -4.92
CA ARG A 550 -24.54 -9.90 -6.31
C ARG A 550 -23.09 -9.74 -6.74
N GLN A 551 -22.45 -8.62 -6.43
CA GLN A 551 -21.03 -8.38 -6.71
C GLN A 551 -20.13 -9.41 -6.00
N ALA A 552 -20.38 -9.66 -4.71
CA ALA A 552 -19.67 -10.69 -3.94
C ALA A 552 -19.85 -12.09 -4.56
N SER A 553 -21.05 -12.42 -5.07
CA SER A 553 -21.29 -13.70 -5.75
C SER A 553 -20.48 -13.85 -7.05
N LEU A 554 -20.27 -12.76 -7.80
CA LEU A 554 -19.48 -12.77 -9.04
C LEU A 554 -17.98 -12.86 -8.76
N ILE A 555 -17.51 -12.20 -7.69
CA ILE A 555 -16.13 -12.31 -7.19
C ILE A 555 -15.87 -13.75 -6.72
N GLN A 556 -16.82 -14.35 -5.99
CA GLN A 556 -16.74 -15.74 -5.54
C GLN A 556 -16.76 -16.72 -6.72
N GLN A 557 -17.55 -16.44 -7.76
CA GLN A 557 -17.59 -17.25 -8.98
C GLN A 557 -16.28 -17.18 -9.77
N ARG A 558 -15.59 -16.03 -9.77
CA ARG A 558 -14.24 -15.87 -10.33
C ARG A 558 -13.17 -16.57 -9.48
N ALA A 559 -13.25 -16.45 -8.16
CA ALA A 559 -12.32 -17.09 -7.23
C ALA A 559 -12.41 -18.63 -7.27
N GLY A 560 -13.60 -19.19 -7.50
CA GLY A 560 -13.81 -20.63 -7.66
C GLY A 560 -13.19 -21.25 -8.92
N LEU A 561 -12.60 -20.44 -9.82
CA LEU A 561 -11.86 -20.92 -10.99
C LEU A 561 -10.34 -21.06 -10.73
N GLN A 562 -9.83 -20.62 -9.57
CA GLN A 562 -8.40 -20.71 -9.22
C GLN A 562 -8.13 -21.87 -8.25
N GLU A 563 -7.07 -22.65 -8.50
CA GLU A 563 -6.65 -23.73 -7.60
C GLU A 563 -6.05 -23.16 -6.29
N THR A 564 -6.75 -23.38 -5.18
CA THR A 564 -6.29 -23.07 -3.82
C THR A 564 -5.69 -24.32 -3.17
N PRO A 565 -4.83 -24.19 -2.13
CA PRO A 565 -4.32 -25.36 -1.42
C PRO A 565 -5.47 -26.20 -0.86
N SER A 566 -5.37 -27.52 -0.96
CA SER A 566 -6.37 -28.44 -0.42
C SER A 566 -6.56 -28.33 1.10
N THR A 567 -5.59 -27.73 1.78
CA THR A 567 -5.62 -27.44 3.22
C THR A 567 -6.51 -26.25 3.57
N TRP A 568 -6.82 -25.37 2.62
CA TRP A 568 -7.63 -24.19 2.90
C TRP A 568 -9.07 -24.57 3.23
N SER A 569 -9.60 -23.90 4.25
CA SER A 569 -11.00 -24.01 4.66
C SER A 569 -11.83 -22.93 3.99
N ASP A 570 -13.15 -23.12 3.98
CA ASP A 570 -14.13 -22.11 3.53
C ASP A 570 -14.16 -20.83 4.39
N SER A 571 -13.32 -20.73 5.43
CA SER A 571 -13.19 -19.52 6.24
C SER A 571 -12.68 -18.35 5.41
N THR A 572 -13.29 -17.18 5.61
CA THR A 572 -12.82 -15.90 5.04
C THR A 572 -11.75 -15.23 5.89
N GLU A 573 -11.37 -15.83 7.02
CA GLU A 573 -10.32 -15.33 7.90
C GLU A 573 -8.94 -15.61 7.29
N MET A 574 -8.04 -14.62 7.39
CA MET A 574 -6.68 -14.76 6.87
C MET A 574 -5.81 -15.67 7.75
N LEU A 575 -6.02 -15.68 9.06
CA LEU A 575 -5.39 -16.60 10.00
C LEU A 575 -6.40 -17.61 10.53
N VAL A 576 -6.30 -18.85 10.07
CA VAL A 576 -7.15 -19.94 10.54
C VAL A 576 -6.39 -20.77 11.56
N GLU A 577 -6.86 -20.81 12.81
CA GLU A 577 -6.22 -21.62 13.86
C GLU A 577 -6.35 -23.11 13.55
N VAL A 578 -5.21 -23.81 13.54
CA VAL A 578 -5.12 -25.26 13.33
C VAL A 578 -5.01 -25.92 14.69
N PHE A 579 -6.01 -26.74 15.05
CA PHE A 579 -6.09 -27.39 16.36
C PHE A 579 -5.36 -28.75 16.38
N PRO A 580 -4.95 -29.26 17.56
CA PRO A 580 -4.26 -30.56 17.70
C PRO A 580 -5.07 -31.79 17.29
N ASP A 581 -6.34 -31.62 16.91
CA ASP A 581 -7.15 -32.70 16.35
C ASP A 581 -7.12 -32.76 14.82
N ASN A 582 -6.30 -31.89 14.20
CA ASN A 582 -5.99 -31.87 12.78
C ASN A 582 -4.56 -32.37 12.54
N ASP A 583 -4.37 -33.13 11.46
CA ASP A 583 -3.08 -33.69 11.06
C ASP A 583 -2.05 -32.59 10.74
N GLU A 584 -2.48 -31.45 10.17
CA GLU A 584 -1.61 -30.29 9.89
C GLU A 584 -0.86 -29.81 11.13
N TYR A 585 -1.53 -29.79 12.30
CA TYR A 585 -0.90 -29.37 13.55
C TYR A 585 0.30 -30.26 13.90
N TRP A 586 0.14 -31.57 13.73
CA TRP A 586 1.17 -32.54 14.06
C TRP A 586 2.30 -32.58 13.04
N ASP A 587 2.02 -32.28 11.77
CA ASP A 587 3.05 -32.10 10.74
C ASP A 587 3.94 -30.89 11.04
N VAL A 588 3.32 -29.75 11.41
CA VAL A 588 4.04 -28.55 11.85
C VAL A 588 4.81 -28.81 13.14
N CYS A 589 4.21 -29.51 14.11
CA CYS A 589 4.85 -29.90 15.36
C CYS A 589 6.07 -30.81 15.13
N GLY A 590 5.93 -31.82 14.27
CA GLY A 590 7.01 -32.72 13.88
C GLY A 590 8.18 -31.94 13.31
N LYS A 591 7.94 -31.12 12.26
CA LYS A 591 8.97 -30.28 11.63
C LYS A 591 9.63 -29.31 12.62
N LEU A 592 8.87 -28.75 13.56
CA LEU A 592 9.42 -27.85 14.58
C LEU A 592 10.39 -28.60 15.49
N ARG A 593 10.00 -29.80 15.93
CA ARG A 593 10.71 -30.61 16.93
C ARG A 593 11.84 -31.47 16.35
N GLU A 594 11.96 -31.58 15.03
CA GLU A 594 13.11 -32.19 14.36
C GLU A 594 14.45 -31.62 14.85
N THR A 595 14.48 -30.33 15.20
CA THR A 595 15.71 -29.65 15.67
C THR A 595 15.55 -28.87 16.97
N MET A 596 14.35 -28.85 17.54
CA MET A 596 14.06 -28.27 18.85
C MET A 596 13.13 -29.22 19.63
N ASP A 597 13.69 -30.29 20.15
CA ASP A 597 12.97 -31.34 20.88
C ASP A 597 12.29 -30.83 22.18
N ASP A 598 12.84 -29.76 22.75
CA ASP A 598 12.34 -29.00 23.91
C ASP A 598 11.35 -27.87 23.56
N ALA A 599 10.96 -27.72 22.29
CA ALA A 599 9.96 -26.74 21.86
C ALA A 599 8.54 -27.29 21.94
N TRP A 600 7.63 -26.46 22.47
CA TRP A 600 6.22 -26.77 22.66
C TRP A 600 5.36 -25.73 21.96
N ILE A 601 4.48 -26.18 21.06
CA ILE A 601 3.56 -25.31 20.34
C ILE A 601 2.45 -24.83 21.29
N THR A 602 2.18 -23.53 21.24
CA THR A 602 0.99 -22.92 21.84
C THR A 602 -0.13 -22.81 20.81
N LYS A 603 0.18 -22.28 19.62
CA LYS A 603 -0.79 -22.08 18.54
C LYS A 603 -0.14 -22.25 17.16
N VAL A 604 -0.92 -22.75 16.21
CA VAL A 604 -0.59 -22.77 14.78
C VAL A 604 -1.70 -22.05 14.05
N TRP A 605 -1.35 -21.09 13.20
CA TRP A 605 -2.29 -20.49 12.26
C TRP A 605 -1.88 -20.84 10.85
N ARG A 606 -2.81 -21.40 10.08
CA ARG A 606 -2.70 -21.49 8.62
C ARG A 606 -3.04 -20.14 8.04
N ILE A 607 -2.22 -19.67 7.11
CA ILE A 607 -2.41 -18.37 6.45
C ILE A 607 -3.15 -18.60 5.13
N GLN A 608 -4.26 -17.90 4.93
CA GLN A 608 -5.11 -17.97 3.74
C GLN A 608 -5.17 -16.59 3.05
N ASN A 609 -4.08 -16.17 2.42
CA ASN A 609 -3.99 -14.88 1.71
C ASN A 609 -4.03 -15.11 0.18
N HIS A 610 -5.17 -14.80 -0.44
CA HIS A 610 -5.40 -15.02 -1.87
C HIS A 610 -4.45 -14.22 -2.78
N PRO A 611 -4.25 -12.90 -2.61
CA PRO A 611 -3.27 -12.15 -3.40
C PRO A 611 -1.85 -12.71 -3.36
N LEU A 612 -1.32 -13.02 -2.17
CA LEU A 612 0.02 -13.62 -2.04
C LEU A 612 0.08 -15.02 -2.64
N TRP A 613 -0.97 -15.81 -2.49
CA TRP A 613 -1.05 -17.14 -3.11
C TRP A 613 -1.03 -17.05 -4.65
N ASN A 614 -1.73 -16.06 -5.20
CA ASN A 614 -1.73 -15.82 -6.64
C ASN A 614 -0.34 -15.38 -7.14
N TYR A 615 0.34 -14.52 -6.40
CA TYR A 615 1.69 -14.09 -6.74
C TYR A 615 2.69 -15.25 -6.65
N TYR A 616 2.63 -16.05 -5.60
CA TYR A 616 3.41 -17.29 -5.45
C TYR A 616 3.18 -18.26 -6.63
N ASN A 617 1.92 -18.51 -6.99
CA ASN A 617 1.59 -19.40 -8.10
C ASN A 617 2.04 -18.85 -9.45
N PHE A 618 2.03 -17.54 -9.64
CA PHE A 618 2.61 -16.92 -10.83
C PHE A 618 4.10 -17.30 -10.99
N HIS A 619 4.90 -17.18 -9.91
CA HIS A 619 6.31 -17.60 -9.94
C HIS A 619 6.49 -19.12 -10.10
N LYS A 620 5.61 -19.92 -9.48
CA LYS A 620 5.61 -21.39 -9.62
C LYS A 620 5.35 -21.82 -11.07
N ASN A 621 4.37 -21.20 -11.71
CA ASN A 621 4.04 -21.45 -13.11
C ASN A 621 5.17 -20.99 -14.02
N ARG A 622 5.77 -19.82 -13.75
CA ARG A 622 6.91 -19.29 -14.54
C ARG A 622 8.12 -20.23 -14.55
N LEU A 623 8.46 -20.85 -13.41
CA LEU A 623 9.51 -21.88 -13.38
C LEU A 623 9.16 -23.07 -14.28
N SER A 624 7.93 -23.54 -14.18
CA SER A 624 7.44 -24.71 -14.92
C SER A 624 7.42 -24.43 -16.44
N THR A 625 6.98 -23.24 -16.86
CA THR A 625 7.01 -22.79 -18.26
C THR A 625 8.44 -22.74 -18.82
N ASN A 626 9.42 -22.40 -17.99
CA ASN A 626 10.83 -22.39 -18.37
C ASN A 626 11.49 -23.78 -18.33
N GLY A 627 10.71 -24.84 -18.10
CA GLY A 627 11.22 -26.20 -17.99
C GLY A 627 12.03 -26.46 -16.71
N ILE A 628 11.93 -25.58 -15.71
CA ILE A 628 12.63 -25.69 -14.43
C ILE A 628 11.68 -26.33 -13.41
N ASP A 629 12.14 -27.40 -12.75
CA ASP A 629 11.42 -27.95 -11.60
C ASP A 629 11.38 -26.91 -10.49
N HIS A 630 10.19 -26.59 -10.00
CA HIS A 630 10.00 -25.58 -8.99
C HIS A 630 10.64 -25.96 -7.65
N ASN A 631 10.85 -27.27 -7.38
CA ASN A 631 11.55 -27.77 -6.20
C ASN A 631 11.02 -27.09 -4.92
N GLU A 632 9.70 -27.19 -4.69
CA GLU A 632 9.03 -26.55 -3.55
C GLU A 632 9.49 -27.19 -2.24
N ARG A 633 9.94 -26.35 -1.29
CA ARG A 633 10.43 -26.80 0.03
C ARG A 633 9.67 -26.13 1.16
N SER A 634 9.46 -26.87 2.24
CA SER A 634 9.02 -26.30 3.51
C SER A 634 10.23 -25.82 4.30
N VAL A 635 10.24 -24.54 4.67
CA VAL A 635 11.41 -23.89 5.29
C VAL A 635 11.00 -22.93 6.40
N TRP A 636 11.88 -22.70 7.36
CA TRP A 636 11.63 -21.87 8.54
C TRP A 636 12.18 -20.44 8.38
N HIS A 637 11.40 -19.44 8.81
CA HIS A 637 11.79 -18.03 8.77
C HIS A 637 11.30 -17.25 10.00
N GLY A 638 12.23 -16.67 10.78
CA GLY A 638 11.91 -15.73 11.86
C GLY A 638 11.93 -14.27 11.39
N THR A 639 11.28 -13.35 12.10
CA THR A 639 11.19 -11.93 11.71
C THR A 639 11.84 -10.94 12.69
N SER A 640 12.60 -11.43 13.68
CA SER A 640 13.28 -10.61 14.69
C SER A 640 12.32 -9.64 15.42
N SER A 641 12.44 -8.34 15.19
CA SER A 641 11.57 -7.30 15.75
C SER A 641 10.41 -6.91 14.84
N LEU A 642 10.41 -7.36 13.57
CA LEU A 642 9.37 -7.06 12.60
C LEU A 642 8.12 -7.88 12.93
N ASP A 643 6.98 -7.21 13.06
CA ASP A 643 5.71 -7.88 13.32
C ASP A 643 5.36 -8.81 12.15
N PRO A 644 5.10 -10.11 12.39
CA PRO A 644 4.71 -11.07 11.35
C PRO A 644 3.53 -10.61 10.50
N GLY A 645 2.63 -9.78 11.05
CA GLY A 645 1.49 -9.19 10.34
C GLY A 645 1.86 -8.34 9.15
N ILE A 646 3.06 -7.77 9.12
CA ILE A 646 3.55 -7.02 7.96
C ILE A 646 3.73 -7.95 6.75
N ILE A 647 4.09 -9.23 6.98
CA ILE A 647 4.33 -10.21 5.91
C ILE A 647 3.03 -10.90 5.49
N TYR A 648 2.25 -11.41 6.44
CA TYR A 648 1.08 -12.21 6.07
C TYR A 648 -0.14 -11.38 5.63
N ASN A 649 -0.25 -10.10 6.03
CA ASN A 649 -1.33 -9.20 5.59
C ASN A 649 -1.01 -8.48 4.28
N ASP A 650 0.22 -8.54 3.81
CA ASP A 650 0.61 -7.86 2.58
C ASP A 650 -0.21 -8.37 1.38
N GLN A 651 -0.48 -7.46 0.44
CA GLN A 651 -1.37 -7.74 -0.69
C GLN A 651 -0.60 -7.95 -2.01
N GLN A 652 0.73 -7.83 -2.00
CA GLN A 652 1.54 -7.80 -3.22
C GLN A 652 2.70 -8.78 -3.19
N ASP A 653 3.64 -8.62 -2.26
CA ASP A 653 4.97 -9.20 -2.30
C ASP A 653 5.25 -10.18 -1.13
N GLY A 654 4.65 -9.96 0.04
CA GLY A 654 4.79 -10.82 1.22
C GLY A 654 6.20 -10.78 1.83
N PHE A 655 7.04 -11.79 1.55
CA PHE A 655 8.44 -11.75 1.95
C PHE A 655 9.21 -10.84 0.99
N MET A 656 9.68 -9.70 1.49
CA MET A 656 10.28 -8.65 0.66
C MET A 656 11.78 -8.49 0.92
N MET A 657 12.57 -8.35 -0.14
CA MET A 657 14.01 -8.08 -0.05
C MET A 657 14.34 -6.73 0.60
N GLN A 658 13.45 -5.73 0.53
CA GLN A 658 13.65 -4.42 1.14
C GLN A 658 13.85 -4.46 2.66
N PHE A 659 13.31 -5.49 3.32
CA PHE A 659 13.51 -5.72 4.76
C PHE A 659 14.73 -6.59 5.05
N SER A 660 15.44 -7.05 4.01
CA SER A 660 16.64 -7.86 4.15
C SER A 660 17.84 -7.01 4.51
N GLN A 661 18.48 -7.37 5.62
CA GLN A 661 19.82 -6.89 5.94
C GLN A 661 20.85 -7.77 5.25
N ARG A 662 22.03 -7.20 4.98
CA ARG A 662 23.13 -7.93 4.33
C ARG A 662 23.58 -9.12 5.18
N GLY A 663 23.34 -10.34 4.67
CA GLY A 663 23.69 -11.59 5.30
C GLY A 663 25.00 -12.20 4.77
N PHE A 664 25.22 -13.48 5.10
CA PHE A 664 26.44 -14.21 4.74
C PHE A 664 26.57 -14.53 3.25
N TRP A 665 25.46 -14.59 2.54
CA TRP A 665 25.37 -14.70 1.09
C TRP A 665 24.76 -13.41 0.51
N GLY A 666 25.15 -12.25 1.04
CA GLY A 666 24.72 -10.96 0.52
C GLY A 666 23.28 -10.57 0.85
N ARG A 667 22.63 -9.76 0.02
CA ARG A 667 21.29 -9.21 0.29
C ARG A 667 20.23 -10.03 -0.44
N GLY A 668 19.47 -10.81 0.32
CA GLY A 668 18.39 -11.66 -0.22
C GLY A 668 17.47 -12.16 0.89
N ILE A 669 16.47 -12.97 0.59
CA ILE A 669 15.53 -13.50 1.58
C ILE A 669 16.02 -14.87 2.05
N TYR A 670 16.30 -15.00 3.34
CA TYR A 670 16.98 -16.16 3.93
C TYR A 670 16.00 -17.12 4.60
N PHE A 671 15.94 -18.34 4.08
CA PHE A 671 15.14 -19.42 4.64
C PHE A 671 16.02 -20.54 5.15
N ALA A 672 15.66 -21.14 6.29
CA ALA A 672 16.44 -22.21 6.89
C ALA A 672 15.72 -23.55 6.87
N LEU A 673 16.46 -24.64 6.68
CA LEU A 673 15.93 -25.99 6.86
C LEU A 673 15.53 -26.25 8.32
N LYS A 674 16.34 -25.80 9.27
CA LYS A 674 16.16 -26.10 10.69
C LYS A 674 15.47 -24.98 11.44
N SER A 675 14.43 -25.32 12.17
CA SER A 675 13.70 -24.40 13.07
C SER A 675 14.61 -23.79 14.15
N SER A 676 15.57 -24.56 14.67
CA SER A 676 16.58 -24.11 15.65
C SER A 676 17.47 -22.98 15.15
N TYR A 677 17.73 -22.90 13.84
CA TYR A 677 18.45 -21.78 13.24
C TYR A 677 17.60 -20.51 13.30
N SER A 678 16.35 -20.61 12.81
CA SER A 678 15.39 -19.49 12.76
C SER A 678 14.91 -19.02 14.14
N HIS A 679 15.05 -19.86 15.17
CA HIS A 679 14.72 -19.50 16.55
C HIS A 679 15.46 -18.25 17.05
N SER A 680 16.74 -18.12 16.70
CA SER A 680 17.60 -17.01 17.17
C SER A 680 17.08 -15.63 16.76
N TYR A 681 16.35 -15.57 15.64
CA TYR A 681 15.70 -14.38 15.10
C TYR A 681 14.18 -14.56 14.97
N SER A 682 13.58 -15.36 15.86
CA SER A 682 12.12 -15.47 15.96
C SER A 682 11.49 -14.25 16.63
N PHE A 683 10.28 -13.90 16.23
CA PHE A 683 9.56 -12.76 16.77
C PHE A 683 9.14 -12.98 18.21
N ARG A 684 9.18 -11.91 19.01
CA ARG A 684 8.76 -11.92 20.42
C ARG A 684 7.49 -11.11 20.58
N PRO A 685 6.32 -11.73 20.75
CA PRO A 685 5.10 -11.00 21.04
C PRO A 685 5.23 -10.28 22.39
N ARG A 686 5.31 -8.94 22.37
CA ARG A 686 5.29 -8.05 23.56
C ARG A 686 4.09 -7.10 23.45
N GLY A 687 3.52 -6.70 24.59
CA GLY A 687 2.19 -6.11 24.74
C GLY A 687 1.78 -4.97 23.78
N SER A 688 0.45 -4.89 23.59
CA SER A 688 -0.36 -3.85 22.94
C SER A 688 -0.02 -3.43 21.50
N ALA A 689 0.32 -4.36 20.61
CA ALA A 689 0.09 -4.15 19.18
C ALA A 689 -1.39 -4.47 18.86
N PRO A 690 -2.07 -3.74 17.96
CA PRO A 690 -3.43 -4.07 17.53
C PRO A 690 -3.37 -5.23 16.53
N THR A 691 -2.99 -6.41 17.00
CA THR A 691 -2.96 -7.62 16.17
C THR A 691 -4.21 -8.45 16.45
N GLU A 692 -4.78 -9.08 15.42
CA GLU A 692 -5.84 -10.11 15.55
C GLU A 692 -5.37 -11.34 16.35
N ARG A 693 -4.07 -11.40 16.69
CA ARG A 693 -3.40 -12.46 17.41
C ARG A 693 -3.45 -12.21 18.93
N PRO A 694 -3.75 -13.22 19.78
CA PRO A 694 -3.80 -13.06 21.24
C PRO A 694 -2.47 -12.56 21.82
N GLU A 695 -2.51 -11.87 22.96
CA GLU A 695 -1.28 -11.50 23.68
C GLU A 695 -0.43 -12.75 24.00
N GLY A 696 0.87 -12.64 23.72
CA GLY A 696 1.84 -13.67 24.05
C GLY A 696 2.37 -13.49 25.47
N SER A 697 2.68 -14.60 26.12
CA SER A 697 3.49 -14.59 27.34
C SER A 697 4.96 -14.28 27.00
N GLY A 698 5.70 -13.64 27.92
CA GLY A 698 7.05 -13.13 27.63
C GLY A 698 8.11 -14.16 27.21
N ASP A 699 7.83 -15.44 27.43
CA ASP A 699 8.63 -16.61 27.02
C ASP A 699 8.30 -17.11 25.60
N GLU A 700 7.17 -16.72 25.01
CA GLU A 700 6.73 -17.20 23.70
C GLU A 700 7.47 -16.53 22.53
N ARG A 701 7.50 -17.25 21.41
CA ARG A 701 8.12 -16.87 20.15
C ARG A 701 7.23 -17.21 18.98
N GLU A 702 7.42 -16.49 17.89
CA GLU A 702 6.70 -16.73 16.63
C GLU A 702 7.67 -16.78 15.44
N MET A 703 7.40 -17.69 14.51
CA MET A 703 8.10 -17.75 13.23
C MET A 703 7.23 -18.45 12.18
N PHE A 704 7.58 -18.23 10.91
CA PHE A 704 6.88 -18.84 9.79
C PHE A 704 7.45 -20.21 9.44
N LEU A 705 6.54 -21.12 9.08
CA LEU A 705 6.84 -22.22 8.17
C LEU A 705 6.34 -21.77 6.79
N ALA A 706 7.26 -21.59 5.84
CA ALA A 706 6.97 -21.07 4.51
C ALA A 706 7.13 -22.17 3.44
N LYS A 707 6.41 -22.02 2.34
CA LYS A 707 6.64 -22.75 1.08
C LYS A 707 7.60 -21.93 0.23
N LEU A 708 8.73 -22.49 -0.15
CA LEU A 708 9.76 -21.83 -0.94
C LEU A 708 9.92 -22.52 -2.29
N LEU A 709 9.84 -21.74 -3.37
CA LEU A 709 10.22 -22.18 -4.70
C LEU A 709 11.73 -22.06 -4.85
N VAL A 710 12.45 -23.18 -4.95
CA VAL A 710 13.91 -23.18 -5.06
C VAL A 710 14.37 -23.07 -6.51
N GLY A 711 13.73 -23.78 -7.45
CA GLY A 711 14.26 -23.87 -8.81
C GLY A 711 15.66 -24.50 -8.85
N ASN A 712 16.50 -24.04 -9.79
CA ASN A 712 17.90 -24.43 -9.87
C ASN A 712 18.70 -23.75 -8.75
N GLU A 713 19.36 -24.55 -7.90
CA GLU A 713 20.17 -24.06 -6.79
C GLU A 713 21.67 -24.23 -7.02
N ILE A 714 22.48 -23.29 -6.54
CA ILE A 714 23.94 -23.41 -6.45
C ILE A 714 24.40 -23.39 -5.00
N MET A 715 25.18 -24.40 -4.62
CA MET A 715 25.83 -24.45 -3.32
C MET A 715 27.08 -23.57 -3.29
N MET A 716 27.09 -22.57 -2.41
CA MET A 716 28.26 -21.71 -2.18
C MET A 716 28.81 -21.90 -0.79
N ASP A 717 29.89 -22.67 -0.69
CA ASP A 717 30.60 -22.91 0.57
C ASP A 717 31.55 -21.74 0.90
N ARG A 718 31.06 -20.86 1.77
CA ARG A 718 31.81 -19.69 2.23
C ARG A 718 33.00 -20.03 3.12
N ASP A 719 32.97 -21.18 3.81
CA ASP A 719 34.01 -21.57 4.77
C ASP A 719 35.23 -22.19 4.06
N LYS A 720 35.13 -22.40 2.75
CA LYS A 720 36.19 -22.92 1.89
C LYS A 720 37.44 -22.03 1.86
N SER A 721 37.27 -20.71 1.84
CA SER A 721 38.38 -19.74 1.87
C SER A 721 37.90 -18.32 2.18
N SER A 722 38.82 -17.43 2.56
CA SER A 722 38.52 -16.02 2.75
C SER A 722 38.02 -15.33 1.47
N SER A 723 38.44 -15.80 0.29
CA SER A 723 37.95 -15.27 -1.00
C SER A 723 36.52 -15.74 -1.29
N ALA A 724 36.18 -17.00 -1.01
CA ALA A 724 34.82 -17.52 -1.16
C ALA A 724 33.85 -16.82 -0.20
N ALA A 725 34.30 -16.53 1.03
CA ALA A 725 33.53 -15.75 1.98
C ALA A 725 33.26 -14.31 1.49
N ALA A 726 34.24 -13.68 0.83
CA ALA A 726 34.06 -12.35 0.24
C ALA A 726 33.08 -12.40 -0.94
N GLU A 727 33.24 -13.35 -1.85
CA GLU A 727 32.35 -13.56 -3.01
C GLU A 727 30.90 -13.76 -2.57
N CYS A 728 30.65 -14.59 -1.55
CA CYS A 728 29.31 -14.79 -1.00
C CYS A 728 28.73 -13.49 -0.41
N ARG A 729 29.55 -12.70 0.30
CA ARG A 729 29.07 -11.53 1.04
C ARG A 729 28.55 -10.43 0.13
N ASP A 730 29.03 -10.32 -1.10
CA ASP A 730 28.70 -9.28 -2.07
C ASP A 730 27.57 -9.69 -3.04
N LEU A 731 26.94 -10.85 -2.85
CA LEU A 731 25.85 -11.31 -3.72
C LEU A 731 24.59 -10.45 -3.58
N THR A 732 24.04 -10.07 -4.72
CA THR A 732 22.71 -9.46 -4.85
C THR A 732 21.81 -10.27 -5.79
N VAL A 733 22.39 -11.24 -6.50
CA VAL A 733 21.70 -12.22 -7.35
C VAL A 733 22.45 -13.56 -7.30
N PRO A 734 21.80 -14.69 -7.65
CA PRO A 734 22.52 -15.94 -7.80
C PRO A 734 23.56 -15.87 -8.94
N PRO A 735 24.71 -16.57 -8.80
CA PRO A 735 25.69 -16.70 -9.88
C PRO A 735 25.13 -17.27 -11.18
N THR A 736 25.87 -17.07 -12.28
CA THR A 736 25.61 -17.71 -13.57
C THR A 736 26.34 -19.04 -13.68
N ASP A 737 25.67 -20.07 -14.18
CA ASP A 737 26.30 -21.33 -14.54
C ASP A 737 27.21 -21.13 -15.77
N PRO A 738 28.54 -21.33 -15.65
CA PRO A 738 29.47 -21.12 -16.76
C PRO A 738 29.29 -22.12 -17.92
N ALA A 739 28.62 -23.25 -17.72
CA ALA A 739 28.39 -24.24 -18.77
C ALA A 739 27.17 -23.93 -19.64
N THR A 740 26.11 -23.41 -19.03
CA THR A 740 24.82 -23.11 -19.71
C THR A 740 24.60 -21.62 -19.96
N ASN A 741 25.41 -20.76 -19.34
CA ASN A 741 25.25 -19.30 -19.29
C ASN A 741 23.89 -18.85 -18.72
N GLN A 742 23.24 -19.69 -17.92
CA GLN A 742 21.98 -19.38 -17.24
C GLN A 742 22.22 -19.03 -15.77
N LYS A 743 21.51 -18.03 -15.24
CA LYS A 743 21.55 -17.73 -13.80
C LYS A 743 20.88 -18.84 -13.00
N TYR A 744 21.47 -19.21 -11.87
CA TYR A 744 20.77 -20.01 -10.87
C TYR A 744 19.56 -19.23 -10.33
N ASN A 745 18.57 -19.93 -9.77
CA ASN A 745 17.40 -19.28 -9.17
C ASN A 745 17.59 -19.03 -7.67
N THR A 746 18.35 -19.88 -7.00
CA THR A 746 18.55 -19.83 -5.54
C THR A 746 20.01 -20.12 -5.20
N VAL A 747 20.56 -19.39 -4.23
CA VAL A 747 21.84 -19.75 -3.60
C VAL A 747 21.55 -20.58 -2.36
N THR A 748 22.24 -21.71 -2.20
CA THR A 748 22.19 -22.53 -0.98
C THR A 748 23.54 -22.52 -0.27
N GLY A 749 23.51 -22.63 1.05
CA GLY A 749 24.70 -22.70 1.88
C GLY A 749 24.47 -23.48 3.17
N TYR A 750 25.55 -23.74 3.91
CA TYR A 750 25.48 -24.34 5.25
C TYR A 750 26.04 -23.36 6.29
N THR A 751 25.29 -23.11 7.36
CA THR A 751 25.76 -22.28 8.47
C THR A 751 25.05 -22.64 9.78
N ALA A 752 25.78 -22.53 10.89
CA ALA A 752 25.29 -22.88 12.24
C ALA A 752 24.51 -24.21 12.30
N GLY A 753 24.98 -25.21 11.54
CA GLY A 753 24.38 -26.54 11.48
C GLY A 753 23.08 -26.66 10.68
N SER A 754 22.62 -25.62 9.99
CA SER A 754 21.46 -25.66 9.09
C SER A 754 21.86 -25.42 7.64
N GLN A 755 21.19 -26.10 6.71
CA GLN A 755 21.15 -25.64 5.32
C GLN A 755 20.27 -24.39 5.26
N VAL A 756 20.68 -23.42 4.46
CA VAL A 756 19.94 -22.19 4.20
C VAL A 756 19.81 -21.96 2.70
N TRP A 757 18.66 -21.42 2.30
CA TRP A 757 18.36 -20.99 0.93
C TRP A 757 18.15 -19.49 0.91
N ILE A 758 18.74 -18.85 -0.10
CA ILE A 758 18.68 -17.42 -0.31
C ILE A 758 18.08 -17.20 -1.69
N VAL A 759 16.91 -16.57 -1.70
CA VAL A 759 16.26 -16.10 -2.92
C VAL A 759 16.42 -14.60 -3.04
N TYR A 760 16.67 -14.14 -4.27
CA TYR A 760 16.94 -12.74 -4.59
C TYR A 760 15.81 -12.18 -5.47
N GLU A 761 14.59 -12.63 -5.18
CA GLU A 761 13.38 -12.24 -5.89
C GLU A 761 12.19 -12.38 -4.94
N ASN A 762 11.32 -11.38 -4.92
CA ASN A 762 10.07 -11.40 -4.16
C ASN A 762 9.09 -12.44 -4.75
N GLY A 763 8.06 -12.84 -3.99
CA GLY A 763 7.05 -13.81 -4.48
C GLY A 763 7.53 -15.26 -4.62
N ARG A 764 8.81 -15.55 -4.35
CA ARG A 764 9.38 -16.92 -4.34
C ARG A 764 8.95 -17.77 -3.16
N ALA A 765 8.35 -17.16 -2.13
CA ALA A 765 7.91 -17.85 -0.93
C ALA A 765 6.51 -17.43 -0.49
N TYR A 766 5.73 -18.40 -0.02
CA TYR A 766 4.42 -18.18 0.59
C TYR A 766 4.48 -18.48 2.10
N PRO A 767 4.03 -17.57 2.97
CA PRO A 767 3.99 -17.83 4.41
C PRO A 767 2.83 -18.81 4.69
N ASP A 768 3.13 -20.10 4.80
CA ASP A 768 2.12 -21.17 4.85
C ASP A 768 1.46 -21.26 6.24
N TYR A 769 2.29 -21.20 7.29
CA TYR A 769 1.85 -21.19 8.68
C TYR A 769 2.62 -20.18 9.52
N LEU A 770 1.93 -19.56 10.47
CA LEU A 770 2.54 -18.85 11.61
C LEU A 770 2.49 -19.75 12.84
N VAL A 771 3.64 -20.03 13.43
CA VAL A 771 3.77 -20.96 14.56
C VAL A 771 4.19 -20.20 15.81
N ARG A 772 3.36 -20.28 16.86
CA ARG A 772 3.67 -19.76 18.19
C ARG A 772 4.07 -20.89 19.13
N TYR A 773 5.22 -20.74 19.79
CA TYR A 773 5.81 -21.78 20.63
C TYR A 773 6.63 -21.19 21.79
N TYR A 774 6.99 -22.04 22.76
CA TYR A 774 7.94 -21.76 23.85
C TYR A 774 8.90 -22.95 23.99
N ARG A 775 9.98 -22.78 24.76
CA ARG A 775 11.00 -23.83 24.99
C ARG A 775 11.11 -24.19 26.48
N GLY A 776 11.52 -25.42 26.76
CA GLY A 776 11.78 -25.92 28.12
C GLY A 776 10.78 -26.99 28.55
N SER A 777 10.38 -26.98 29.81
CA SER A 777 9.40 -27.95 30.33
C SER A 777 8.00 -27.68 29.78
N ARG A 778 7.30 -28.74 29.37
CA ARG A 778 5.93 -28.67 28.87
C ARG A 778 5.01 -28.02 29.89
N ASN A 779 4.31 -26.98 29.47
CA ASN A 779 3.21 -26.41 30.23
C ASN A 779 1.90 -27.00 29.71
N HIS A 780 1.29 -27.90 30.48
CA HIS A 780 0.02 -28.53 30.11
C HIS A 780 -1.12 -27.53 29.89
N LYS A 781 -1.02 -26.29 30.42
CA LYS A 781 -1.97 -25.19 30.15
C LYS A 781 -1.72 -24.46 28.82
N LYS A 782 -0.54 -24.55 28.23
CA LYS A 782 -0.28 -23.98 26.89
C LYS A 782 -0.34 -25.07 25.80
N THR A 783 0.09 -26.28 26.14
CA THR A 783 0.22 -27.42 25.22
C THR A 783 -0.44 -28.67 25.84
N PRO A 784 -1.77 -28.82 25.70
CA PRO A 784 -2.55 -29.82 26.43
C PRO A 784 -2.30 -31.27 26.03
N PHE A 785 -1.77 -31.52 24.83
CA PHE A 785 -1.48 -32.86 24.32
C PHE A 785 0.00 -33.03 24.00
N GLU A 786 0.60 -34.17 24.38
CA GLU A 786 1.97 -34.51 24.01
C GLU A 786 2.03 -35.18 22.65
N THR A 787 1.04 -36.05 22.39
CA THR A 787 0.99 -36.88 21.19
C THR A 787 -0.34 -36.76 20.48
N LYS A 788 -0.33 -37.09 19.19
CA LYS A 788 -1.53 -37.14 18.35
C LYS A 788 -2.57 -38.09 18.91
N GLU A 789 -2.15 -39.22 19.46
CA GLU A 789 -3.06 -40.21 20.05
C GLU A 789 -3.78 -39.66 21.28
N GLU A 790 -3.12 -38.84 22.10
CA GLU A 790 -3.77 -38.18 23.25
C GLU A 790 -4.83 -37.17 22.79
N ALA A 791 -4.51 -36.36 21.79
CA ALA A 791 -5.45 -35.38 21.22
C ALA A 791 -6.67 -36.07 20.56
N MET A 792 -6.42 -37.14 19.79
CA MET A 792 -7.48 -37.90 19.11
C MET A 792 -8.36 -38.67 20.11
N LYS A 793 -7.79 -39.26 21.17
CA LYS A 793 -8.59 -39.90 22.24
C LYS A 793 -9.45 -38.89 23.00
N ALA A 794 -8.92 -37.69 23.25
CA ALA A 794 -9.70 -36.63 23.88
C ALA A 794 -10.90 -36.18 23.02
N LYS A 795 -10.77 -36.25 21.69
CA LYS A 795 -11.85 -36.03 20.72
C LYS A 795 -12.91 -37.15 20.79
N GLU A 796 -12.51 -38.42 20.84
CA GLU A 796 -13.43 -39.57 20.88
C GLU A 796 -14.27 -39.68 22.17
N VAL A 797 -13.77 -39.16 23.30
CA VAL A 797 -14.47 -39.22 24.61
C VAL A 797 -15.63 -38.19 24.70
N GLN A 798 -15.75 -37.26 23.76
CA GLN A 798 -16.84 -36.28 23.69
C GLN A 798 -17.82 -36.66 22.56
N PRO A 799 -19.08 -37.05 22.86
CA PRO A 799 -20.05 -37.34 21.80
C PRO A 799 -20.38 -36.07 21.01
N GLU A 800 -20.34 -36.19 19.68
CA GLU A 800 -20.74 -35.15 18.73
C GLU A 800 -22.18 -34.64 19.04
N GLN A 801 -22.30 -33.37 19.41
CA GLN A 801 -23.52 -32.60 19.19
C GLN A 801 -23.35 -31.74 17.95
N PRO A 802 -24.41 -31.55 17.13
CA PRO A 802 -24.30 -30.88 15.85
C PRO A 802 -23.82 -29.44 16.05
N VAL A 803 -22.71 -29.12 15.39
CA VAL A 803 -22.00 -27.85 15.53
C VAL A 803 -22.74 -26.78 14.72
N ALA A 804 -23.41 -25.87 15.41
CA ALA A 804 -23.67 -24.55 14.86
C ALA A 804 -22.38 -23.73 15.00
N ALA A 805 -21.92 -23.17 13.89
CA ALA A 805 -20.68 -22.41 13.77
C ALA A 805 -20.54 -21.34 14.86
N GLY A 806 -19.37 -21.32 15.51
CA GLY A 806 -18.95 -20.26 16.42
C GLY A 806 -19.09 -20.58 17.91
N ARG A 807 -18.23 -21.46 18.44
CA ARG A 807 -17.75 -21.38 19.83
C ARG A 807 -16.49 -22.24 20.07
N SER A 808 -15.49 -21.61 20.70
CA SER A 808 -14.27 -22.21 21.25
C SER A 808 -14.59 -23.21 22.36
N TRP A 809 -14.01 -24.41 22.29
CA TRP A 809 -14.04 -25.41 23.37
C TRP A 809 -12.96 -25.06 24.40
N SER A 810 -13.33 -24.90 25.68
CA SER A 810 -12.39 -24.61 26.78
C SER A 810 -12.20 -25.83 27.67
N TRP A 811 -10.98 -26.33 27.75
CA TRP A 811 -10.57 -27.57 28.44
C TRP A 811 -10.04 -27.38 29.88
N PHE A 812 -10.31 -26.22 30.52
CA PHE A 812 -9.86 -25.96 31.89
C PHE A 812 -10.98 -26.08 32.92
N ARG A 813 -10.94 -27.15 33.72
CA ARG A 813 -11.39 -27.14 35.12
C ARG A 813 -10.15 -27.32 35.99
N ASP A 814 -9.80 -26.29 36.75
CA ASP A 814 -8.95 -26.42 37.94
C ASP A 814 -9.83 -27.02 39.05
N ASP A 815 -9.49 -28.20 39.56
CA ASP A 815 -10.01 -28.75 40.82
C ASP A 815 -8.87 -28.94 41.83
N ALA A 816 -9.16 -28.43 43.03
CA ALA A 816 -8.69 -28.85 44.36
C ALA A 816 -7.25 -28.54 44.80
N ALA A 817 -7.12 -27.56 45.71
CA ALA A 817 -6.90 -27.78 47.15
C ALA A 817 -6.80 -26.43 47.88
N ALA A 818 -7.18 -26.21 49.13
CA ALA A 818 -8.11 -26.79 50.09
C ALA A 818 -7.98 -25.87 51.33
N ASP A 819 -9.10 -25.53 52.00
CA ASP A 819 -9.24 -25.40 53.46
C ASP A 819 -8.42 -24.32 54.25
N GLN A 820 -8.92 -23.50 55.20
CA GLN A 820 -10.12 -23.50 56.06
C GLN A 820 -10.46 -22.09 56.60
N ALA A 821 -11.65 -22.04 57.20
CA ALA A 821 -12.15 -21.17 58.28
C ALA A 821 -12.88 -19.88 57.86
N GLU A 822 -14.22 -19.94 57.77
CA GLU A 822 -15.20 -19.62 58.85
C GLU A 822 -15.52 -18.10 58.85
N GLN A 823 -16.73 -17.58 58.92
CA GLN A 823 -18.12 -18.03 59.08
C GLN A 823 -18.99 -16.81 58.67
N GLY A 824 -20.24 -17.03 58.24
CA GLY A 824 -21.30 -16.06 58.58
C GLY A 824 -22.21 -15.56 57.46
N LEU A 825 -23.40 -16.14 57.44
CA LEU A 825 -24.69 -15.59 57.00
C LEU A 825 -25.02 -15.54 55.50
N SER A 826 -25.53 -16.69 55.07
CA SER A 826 -26.68 -16.84 54.17
C SER A 826 -27.81 -15.83 54.41
N SER A 827 -28.27 -15.21 53.34
CA SER A 827 -29.71 -15.12 53.04
C SER A 827 -29.92 -15.32 51.55
N SER A 828 -30.31 -16.55 51.20
CA SER A 828 -30.73 -17.03 49.91
C SER A 828 -31.91 -16.25 49.32
N VAL A 829 -31.83 -15.92 48.02
CA VAL A 829 -33.02 -15.83 47.15
C VAL A 829 -32.85 -16.88 46.06
N THR A 830 -33.63 -17.94 46.19
CA THR A 830 -33.80 -19.03 45.23
C THR A 830 -34.55 -18.49 44.00
N PHE A 831 -33.91 -18.47 42.84
CA PHE A 831 -34.65 -18.32 41.57
C PHE A 831 -35.07 -19.70 41.07
N THR A 832 -36.38 -19.89 41.01
CA THR A 832 -37.05 -21.03 40.42
C THR A 832 -36.70 -21.15 38.94
N LYS A 833 -36.47 -22.40 38.52
CA LYS A 833 -36.19 -22.81 37.15
C LYS A 833 -37.45 -22.62 36.29
N GLY A 834 -37.64 -21.41 35.80
CA GLY A 834 -38.67 -21.06 34.81
C GLY A 834 -38.16 -21.39 33.41
N SER A 835 -38.76 -22.40 32.79
CA SER A 835 -38.64 -22.72 31.38
C SER A 835 -39.20 -21.57 30.53
N GLY A 836 -38.32 -20.82 29.89
CA GLY A 836 -38.68 -19.89 28.83
C GLY A 836 -37.47 -19.78 27.91
N ALA A 837 -37.62 -20.20 26.66
CA ALA A 837 -36.63 -19.94 25.62
C ALA A 837 -36.27 -18.44 25.63
N PRO A 838 -35.01 -18.05 25.39
CA PRO A 838 -34.67 -16.64 25.26
C PRO A 838 -35.46 -16.11 24.07
N SER A 839 -36.35 -15.15 24.32
CA SER A 839 -36.99 -14.46 23.21
C SER A 839 -35.91 -13.64 22.52
N ASP A 840 -35.83 -13.78 21.19
CA ASP A 840 -34.99 -12.97 20.31
C ASP A 840 -35.38 -11.47 20.30
N ALA A 841 -36.09 -10.97 21.31
CA ALA A 841 -36.79 -9.69 21.27
C ALA A 841 -35.95 -8.49 21.79
N ALA A 842 -34.81 -8.74 22.44
CA ALA A 842 -33.94 -7.65 22.89
C ALA A 842 -32.48 -8.08 23.11
N VAL A 843 -31.58 -7.17 22.73
CA VAL A 843 -30.13 -7.30 22.86
C VAL A 843 -29.59 -6.17 23.74
N TRP A 844 -28.86 -6.55 24.76
CA TRP A 844 -28.15 -5.69 25.69
C TRP A 844 -26.74 -5.40 25.21
N GLU A 845 -26.35 -4.13 25.26
CA GLU A 845 -25.05 -3.65 24.82
C GLU A 845 -24.43 -2.75 25.89
N TYR A 846 -23.11 -2.66 25.91
CA TYR A 846 -22.37 -1.72 26.73
C TYR A 846 -21.44 -0.86 25.89
N LEU A 847 -21.23 0.37 26.34
CA LEU A 847 -20.34 1.32 25.69
C LEU A 847 -18.90 1.02 26.11
N ASP A 848 -18.04 0.65 25.17
CA ASP A 848 -16.63 0.40 25.44
C ASP A 848 -15.81 1.70 25.53
N ALA A 849 -14.51 1.58 25.81
CA ALA A 849 -13.62 2.73 25.99
C ALA A 849 -13.37 3.51 24.68
N THR A 850 -13.66 2.91 23.53
CA THR A 850 -13.57 3.56 22.20
C THR A 850 -14.88 4.22 21.79
N GLY A 851 -15.90 4.21 22.67
CA GLY A 851 -17.22 4.79 22.40
C GLY A 851 -18.12 3.92 21.52
N LYS A 852 -17.73 2.66 21.25
CA LYS A 852 -18.52 1.72 20.45
C LYS A 852 -19.40 0.87 21.36
N TRP A 853 -20.64 0.61 20.93
CA TRP A 853 -21.56 -0.27 21.64
C TRP A 853 -21.22 -1.73 21.32
N LYS A 854 -20.84 -2.50 22.34
CA LYS A 854 -20.55 -3.93 22.26
C LYS A 854 -21.64 -4.74 22.93
N ARG A 855 -22.04 -5.84 22.29
CA ARG A 855 -23.05 -6.76 22.84
C ARG A 855 -22.48 -7.52 24.02
N TYR A 856 -23.31 -7.72 25.05
CA TYR A 856 -23.04 -8.72 26.06
C TYR A 856 -23.08 -10.12 25.45
N ASP A 857 -22.31 -11.05 26.01
CA ASP A 857 -22.32 -12.45 25.61
C ASP A 857 -23.70 -13.08 25.85
N ALA A 858 -24.04 -14.11 25.08
CA ALA A 858 -25.38 -14.71 25.08
C ALA A 858 -25.85 -15.19 26.48
N ALA A 859 -24.94 -15.60 27.35
CA ALA A 859 -25.28 -16.03 28.71
C ALA A 859 -25.61 -14.85 29.63
N SER A 860 -24.92 -13.73 29.45
CA SER A 860 -25.20 -12.47 30.15
C SER A 860 -26.46 -11.77 29.61
N GLN A 861 -26.72 -11.82 28.30
CA GLN A 861 -27.92 -11.28 27.66
C GLN A 861 -29.20 -11.73 28.37
N GLY A 862 -29.39 -13.05 28.51
CA GLY A 862 -30.57 -13.62 29.13
C GLY A 862 -30.69 -13.30 30.62
N LYS A 863 -29.57 -13.17 31.33
CA LYS A 863 -29.55 -12.81 32.75
C LYS A 863 -29.92 -11.34 32.99
N ILE A 864 -29.35 -10.43 32.22
CA ILE A 864 -29.65 -8.99 32.29
C ILE A 864 -31.11 -8.77 31.90
N GLU A 865 -31.58 -9.41 30.82
CA GLU A 865 -32.97 -9.29 30.37
C GLU A 865 -33.94 -9.81 31.42
N ASN A 866 -33.67 -10.95 32.06
CA ASN A 866 -34.56 -11.50 33.09
C ASN A 866 -34.65 -10.56 34.31
N VAL A 867 -33.53 -10.03 34.80
CA VAL A 867 -33.52 -9.09 35.93
C VAL A 867 -34.22 -7.78 35.55
N TYR A 868 -34.01 -7.27 34.33
CA TYR A 868 -34.71 -6.08 33.83
C TYR A 868 -36.22 -6.28 33.72
N GLN A 869 -36.68 -7.41 33.21
CA GLN A 869 -38.12 -7.70 33.10
C GLN A 869 -38.77 -7.83 34.47
N GLN A 870 -38.11 -8.50 35.43
CA GLN A 870 -38.61 -8.63 36.80
C GLN A 870 -38.64 -7.30 37.56
N PHE A 871 -37.61 -6.47 37.39
CA PHE A 871 -37.54 -5.13 38.00
C PHE A 871 -38.56 -4.17 37.37
N SER A 872 -38.66 -4.15 36.03
CA SER A 872 -39.59 -3.28 35.30
C SER A 872 -41.06 -3.64 35.54
N ALA A 873 -41.36 -4.91 35.78
CA ALA A 873 -42.71 -5.36 36.14
C ALA A 873 -43.07 -5.11 37.62
N GLY A 874 -42.14 -4.61 38.44
CA GLY A 874 -42.32 -4.42 39.88
C GLY A 874 -42.34 -5.73 40.68
N SER A 875 -41.99 -6.85 40.04
CA SER A 875 -42.02 -8.20 40.62
C SER A 875 -40.81 -8.51 41.51
N SER A 876 -39.74 -7.72 41.42
CA SER A 876 -38.56 -7.80 42.28
C SER A 876 -37.98 -6.40 42.54
N PRO A 877 -37.62 -6.06 43.79
CA PRO A 877 -36.95 -4.79 44.09
C PRO A 877 -35.46 -4.77 43.70
N VAL A 878 -34.91 -5.89 43.21
CA VAL A 878 -33.49 -6.04 42.87
C VAL A 878 -33.23 -5.54 41.45
N SER A 879 -32.57 -4.38 41.30
CA SER A 879 -32.15 -3.81 40.01
C SER A 879 -30.73 -4.20 39.59
N THR A 880 -29.99 -4.88 40.45
CA THR A 880 -28.56 -5.16 40.23
C THR A 880 -28.29 -6.64 40.05
N LEU A 881 -27.42 -6.98 39.11
CA LEU A 881 -26.87 -8.32 38.97
C LEU A 881 -25.37 -8.29 38.71
N GLN A 882 -24.65 -9.29 39.20
CA GLN A 882 -23.26 -9.47 38.85
C GLN A 882 -23.13 -10.48 37.72
N ILE A 883 -22.43 -10.08 36.66
CA ILE A 883 -22.12 -10.93 35.53
C ILE A 883 -20.61 -10.94 35.29
N LYS A 884 -20.13 -12.00 34.65
CA LYS A 884 -18.78 -12.03 34.09
C LYS A 884 -18.93 -11.80 32.58
N SER A 885 -18.30 -10.75 32.06
CA SER A 885 -18.32 -10.44 30.63
C SER A 885 -16.92 -10.11 30.16
N GLY A 886 -16.36 -10.94 29.28
CA GLY A 886 -14.90 -10.95 29.07
C GLY A 886 -14.16 -11.43 30.33
N GLU A 887 -13.02 -10.81 30.63
CA GLU A 887 -12.15 -11.24 31.75
C GLU A 887 -12.58 -10.73 33.12
N TRP A 888 -13.45 -9.73 33.18
CA TRP A 888 -13.80 -9.02 34.42
C TRP A 888 -15.23 -9.33 34.87
N ARG A 889 -15.46 -9.29 36.19
CA ARG A 889 -16.80 -9.23 36.77
C ARG A 889 -17.29 -7.79 36.82
N TYR A 890 -18.55 -7.65 36.40
CA TYR A 890 -19.26 -6.40 36.39
C TYR A 890 -20.52 -6.50 37.24
N GLU A 891 -20.78 -5.48 38.03
CA GLU A 891 -22.10 -5.22 38.57
C GLU A 891 -22.90 -4.40 37.58
N ILE A 892 -23.97 -4.98 37.07
CA ILE A 892 -24.93 -4.37 36.17
C ILE A 892 -26.09 -3.86 36.99
N ASP A 893 -26.38 -2.57 36.86
CA ASP A 893 -27.56 -1.95 37.43
C ASP A 893 -28.49 -1.56 36.28
N VAL A 894 -29.63 -2.25 36.19
CA VAL A 894 -30.62 -2.04 35.13
C VAL A 894 -31.55 -0.85 35.40
N ASP A 895 -31.53 -0.28 36.61
CA ASP A 895 -32.22 0.98 36.92
C ASP A 895 -31.38 2.17 36.43
N SER A 896 -30.11 2.22 36.84
CA SER A 896 -29.20 3.29 36.42
C SER A 896 -28.56 3.08 35.03
N MET A 897 -28.84 1.95 34.38
CA MET A 897 -28.35 1.53 33.07
C MET A 897 -26.82 1.66 32.96
N LYS A 898 -26.13 1.14 33.96
CA LYS A 898 -24.66 1.14 34.03
C LYS A 898 -24.11 -0.22 34.41
N GLN A 899 -22.92 -0.49 33.90
CA GLN A 899 -22.05 -1.54 34.42
C GLN A 899 -20.89 -0.92 35.19
N THR A 900 -20.49 -1.56 36.28
CA THR A 900 -19.31 -1.19 37.07
C THR A 900 -18.37 -2.38 37.13
N ASN A 901 -17.12 -2.23 36.69
CA ASN A 901 -16.11 -3.27 36.89
C ASN A 901 -15.81 -3.37 38.39
N ILE A 902 -16.11 -4.51 39.02
CA ILE A 902 -15.95 -4.67 40.47
C ILE A 902 -14.63 -5.35 40.86
N GLU A 903 -13.88 -5.85 39.88
CA GLU A 903 -12.60 -6.53 40.07
C GLU A 903 -11.37 -5.65 39.76
N HIS A 904 -11.55 -4.59 38.98
CA HIS A 904 -10.49 -3.63 38.70
C HIS A 904 -10.44 -2.53 39.78
N SER A 905 -9.24 -2.16 40.23
CA SER A 905 -9.01 -1.17 41.30
C SER A 905 -9.69 0.18 41.05
N ASN A 906 -9.71 0.64 39.80
CA ASN A 906 -10.34 1.91 39.38
C ASN A 906 -11.88 1.88 39.29
N ARG A 907 -12.55 0.73 39.49
CA ARG A 907 -14.01 0.55 39.41
C ARG A 907 -14.70 1.27 38.25
N THR A 908 -14.15 1.12 37.05
CA THR A 908 -14.60 1.82 35.84
C THR A 908 -16.08 1.55 35.54
N LYS A 909 -16.85 2.64 35.36
CA LYS A 909 -18.28 2.59 35.07
C LYS A 909 -18.54 2.87 33.59
N ARG A 910 -19.34 2.03 32.94
CA ARG A 910 -19.71 2.16 31.52
C ARG A 910 -21.22 2.16 31.38
N LYS A 911 -21.74 2.86 30.37
CA LYS A 911 -23.17 2.88 30.07
C LYS A 911 -23.58 1.55 29.43
N ILE A 912 -24.80 1.10 29.71
CA ILE A 912 -25.42 -0.03 29.05
C ILE A 912 -26.74 0.39 28.39
N ARG A 913 -27.19 -0.35 27.38
CA ARG A 913 -28.46 -0.11 26.70
C ARG A 913 -29.13 -1.42 26.33
N ARG A 914 -30.46 -1.41 26.30
CA ARG A 914 -31.30 -2.47 25.75
C ARG A 914 -31.81 -2.05 24.39
N ARG A 915 -31.54 -2.82 23.35
CA ARG A 915 -32.00 -2.60 21.98
C ARG A 915 -33.02 -3.67 21.63
N GLN A 916 -34.23 -3.30 21.23
CA GLN A 916 -35.17 -4.30 20.70
C GLN A 916 -34.68 -4.78 19.34
N VAL A 917 -34.80 -6.08 19.07
CA VAL A 917 -34.44 -6.68 17.77
C VAL A 917 -35.68 -6.73 16.90
#